data_AF-A0A960MEG5-F1
#
_entry.id   AF-A0A960MEG5-F1
#
_cell.length_a   1.000
_cell.length_b   1.000
_cell.length_c   1.000
_cell.angle_alpha   90.00
_cell.angle_beta   90.00
_cell.angle_gamma   90.00
#
_symmetry.space_group_name_H-M   'P 1'
#
loop_
_entity.id
_entity.type
_entity.pdbx_description
1 polymer ?
#
loop_
_entity_poly.entity_id
_entity_poly.type
_entity_poly.pdbx_seq_one_letter_code
_entity_poly.pdbx_strand_id
1 'polypeptide(L)'
;HGNVYALAIQNTGIVRANGARRQGGRIILSATGNGTSSGRIENSGTLRARNADGSGGEILIDAGREGQIDILDGRVDADGDGKRSGGTITMLAETVNVTGNARVSADGGDGGFVQLGSPEYTRNISVGPNASVSADGRIGNGGTVQLLGTPASVIDVHGKLSADGAQNGGTITLSGGTVTAHEGSSISAQGAVSGGQIQISGGGVNLDGVISGSGTSGSGGDVSIQAREAILAGQHAVLSADGGVAGGTISLASTDATMTEARLSATASSGVGGGVNVTGNRVTVGGLSEIDASGSYGGGTVNLGGGLQGADANLTNSHQTIIQDGARVSVDARDIGDGGTVAVWSDGSTFFRGDISARAVGVIGNGGFVEVSGKESLSVGGTVSTLSANGTNGTFLIDPVDVTIGAGSGTISDTALVAFVTANNVIIHTAGAGSALGDITIESGASVIYDSPNSLTFLAQNNLYVNGDIKNHGKTDTANTGHITLVAGWDGTLPALPNVPGHSQTATDSVNAFDFVNADGTPLATPGRFGTWGNNNGTVYLNDQGIEPVEVGSARGQSNVFGDVVLMQSGRGDGRFTQIGYRRVADDRDTTGGYEADPSLQTVDGDIFVSGLTSVVLTNSVDFSTTDGDKVRNYGYTQIGHGGQRNNTNNIDARGGTDYGHDSGVVGVADGDNSGDITIFAGSALGMVAGRVDAPTQIGHGGLGNAGFNSGNTPFTSSNIIGDMSGDISILAGALDLEAGLYDDSYAMIGHGGRNVRGEHSGDISIVTTLGNVNGTAAPTLGHTTSDNNRDRSFVQIGHGGYNSDDVSALPARTITIAGGTAGAPWTGTGNNTSLAGDGIQINPSTGLPYGHSGDVSVISAGGIHFTATGNDGYAQIGHGGLFTSGDHRGDIDVQAQNGDILF
;
A
#
# COMPACT_ATOMS: atom_id res chain seq x y z
N HIS A 1 -57.94 59.54 -24.59
CA HIS A 1 -58.54 60.11 -23.37
C HIS A 1 -58.05 59.31 -22.17
N GLY A 2 -57.32 59.95 -21.26
CA GLY A 2 -56.61 59.30 -20.15
C GLY A 2 -57.49 58.95 -18.94
N ASN A 3 -57.01 58.06 -18.07
CA ASN A 3 -57.61 57.80 -16.77
C ASN A 3 -56.64 57.15 -15.73
N VAL A 4 -56.32 57.94 -14.70
CA VAL A 4 -55.98 57.70 -13.26
C VAL A 4 -54.94 56.63 -12.82
N TYR A 5 -54.47 55.70 -13.65
CA TYR A 5 -53.41 54.74 -13.23
C TYR A 5 -51.95 55.22 -13.47
N ALA A 6 -51.75 56.50 -13.74
CA ALA A 6 -50.43 57.09 -14.00
C ALA A 6 -49.59 57.38 -12.73
N LEU A 7 -49.76 56.60 -11.65
CA LEU A 7 -48.92 56.65 -10.46
C LEU A 7 -48.28 55.28 -10.21
N ALA A 8 -46.94 55.26 -10.39
CA ALA A 8 -45.96 54.24 -10.01
C ALA A 8 -45.72 53.02 -10.93
N ILE A 9 -45.82 53.14 -12.25
CA ILE A 9 -44.98 52.32 -13.14
C ILE A 9 -43.87 53.21 -13.71
N GLN A 10 -42.67 53.15 -13.12
CA GLN A 10 -41.46 53.64 -13.82
C GLN A 10 -41.08 52.59 -14.87
N ASN A 11 -41.84 52.53 -15.96
CA ASN A 11 -41.52 51.69 -17.10
C ASN A 11 -41.00 52.59 -18.23
N THR A 12 -39.78 52.31 -18.67
CA THR A 12 -39.14 52.98 -19.81
C THR A 12 -39.21 52.14 -21.10
N GLY A 13 -39.86 50.96 -21.08
CA GLY A 13 -39.95 49.99 -22.20
C GLY A 13 -41.36 49.41 -22.46
N ILE A 14 -41.44 48.31 -23.21
CA ILE A 14 -42.71 47.64 -23.59
C ILE A 14 -43.03 46.51 -22.60
N VAL A 15 -44.24 46.51 -22.04
CA VAL A 15 -44.83 45.39 -21.28
C VAL A 15 -46.13 44.98 -21.97
N ARG A 16 -46.22 43.76 -22.51
CA ARG A 16 -47.44 43.21 -23.13
C ARG A 16 -48.01 42.10 -22.26
N ALA A 17 -49.22 42.29 -21.71
CA ALA A 17 -49.96 41.29 -20.94
C ALA A 17 -51.48 41.52 -21.05
N ASN A 18 -52.29 40.46 -20.89
CA ASN A 18 -53.76 40.53 -20.99
C ASN A 18 -54.43 41.13 -19.73
N GLY A 19 -53.71 41.22 -18.61
CA GLY A 19 -54.15 41.90 -17.39
C GLY A 19 -53.02 42.18 -16.40
N ALA A 20 -53.14 43.26 -15.62
CA ALA A 20 -52.22 43.63 -14.55
C ALA A 20 -52.97 44.14 -13.31
N ARG A 21 -52.58 43.72 -12.11
CA ARG A 21 -53.13 44.22 -10.82
C ARG A 21 -52.01 44.65 -9.87
N ARG A 22 -52.25 45.73 -9.10
CA ARG A 22 -51.33 46.29 -8.09
C ARG A 22 -52.06 46.50 -6.77
N GLN A 23 -51.60 45.86 -5.70
CA GLN A 23 -52.13 46.07 -4.35
C GLN A 23 -51.03 45.74 -3.33
N GLY A 24 -50.70 46.68 -2.44
CA GLY A 24 -49.86 46.43 -1.26
C GLY A 24 -48.46 45.87 -1.53
N GLY A 25 -47.73 46.37 -2.53
CA GLY A 25 -46.36 45.90 -2.84
C GLY A 25 -46.28 44.69 -3.78
N ARG A 26 -47.41 44.30 -4.40
CA ARG A 26 -47.50 43.19 -5.35
C ARG A 26 -47.69 43.63 -6.81
N ILE A 27 -47.02 42.95 -7.74
CA ILE A 27 -47.27 42.99 -9.19
C ILE A 27 -47.68 41.60 -9.65
N ILE A 28 -48.81 41.49 -10.35
CA ILE A 28 -49.21 40.26 -11.04
C ILE A 28 -49.37 40.58 -12.52
N LEU A 29 -48.63 39.89 -13.38
CA LEU A 29 -48.82 39.84 -14.82
C LEU A 29 -49.37 38.47 -15.17
N SER A 30 -50.53 38.43 -15.82
CA SER A 30 -51.11 37.17 -16.27
C SER A 30 -51.50 37.25 -17.75
N ALA A 31 -51.14 36.22 -18.49
CA ALA A 31 -51.52 36.01 -19.88
C ALA A 31 -51.89 34.54 -20.11
N THR A 32 -52.57 33.90 -19.16
CA THR A 32 -52.98 32.49 -19.30
C THR A 32 -53.92 32.32 -20.51
N GLY A 33 -53.56 31.38 -21.39
CA GLY A 33 -54.33 31.08 -22.60
C GLY A 33 -55.74 30.54 -22.28
N ASN A 34 -56.70 30.73 -23.20
CA ASN A 34 -58.07 30.24 -23.07
C ASN A 34 -58.30 28.84 -23.67
N GLY A 35 -57.24 28.06 -23.86
CA GLY A 35 -57.26 26.75 -24.53
C GLY A 35 -57.18 26.80 -26.07
N THR A 36 -57.09 27.98 -26.70
CA THR A 36 -56.91 28.12 -28.17
C THR A 36 -55.77 29.06 -28.59
N SER A 37 -55.12 29.76 -27.65
CA SER A 37 -54.00 30.66 -27.90
C SER A 37 -52.98 30.55 -26.77
N SER A 38 -51.70 30.42 -27.10
CA SER A 38 -50.62 30.44 -26.11
C SER A 38 -50.50 31.81 -25.44
N GLY A 39 -50.30 31.79 -24.12
CA GLY A 39 -50.01 32.99 -23.36
C GLY A 39 -48.62 33.54 -23.70
N ARG A 40 -48.46 34.83 -23.95
CA ARG A 40 -47.13 35.42 -24.12
C ARG A 40 -46.96 36.68 -23.29
N ILE A 41 -45.89 36.73 -22.51
CA ILE A 41 -45.49 37.91 -21.73
C ILE A 41 -44.07 38.28 -22.14
N GLU A 42 -43.90 39.50 -22.64
CA GLU A 42 -42.59 40.07 -22.98
C GLU A 42 -42.34 41.28 -22.07
N ASN A 43 -41.16 41.34 -21.44
CA ASN A 43 -40.70 42.52 -20.71
C ASN A 43 -39.30 42.94 -21.19
N SER A 44 -39.21 44.14 -21.75
CA SER A 44 -37.94 44.84 -22.02
C SER A 44 -37.72 46.07 -21.16
N GLY A 45 -38.67 46.38 -20.28
CA GLY A 45 -38.59 47.49 -19.32
C GLY A 45 -38.32 47.02 -17.90
N THR A 46 -38.70 47.85 -16.92
CA THR A 46 -38.52 47.55 -15.49
C THR A 46 -39.86 47.21 -14.83
N LEU A 47 -39.96 46.01 -14.25
CA LEU A 47 -41.01 45.60 -13.33
C LEU A 47 -40.44 45.66 -11.92
N ARG A 48 -40.92 46.60 -11.08
CA ARG A 48 -40.39 46.79 -9.73
C ARG A 48 -41.47 46.76 -8.65
N ALA A 49 -41.30 45.91 -7.65
CA ALA A 49 -42.21 45.75 -6.51
C ALA A 49 -41.45 45.91 -5.18
N ARG A 50 -42.00 46.74 -4.29
CA ARG A 50 -41.44 47.01 -2.96
C ARG A 50 -42.55 47.31 -1.96
N ASN A 51 -42.38 46.85 -0.73
CA ASN A 51 -43.27 47.17 0.38
C ASN A 51 -42.98 48.56 0.95
N ALA A 52 -43.96 49.13 1.66
CA ALA A 52 -43.82 50.46 2.25
C ALA A 52 -42.73 50.53 3.34
N ASP A 53 -42.39 49.38 3.93
CA ASP A 53 -41.36 49.27 4.96
C ASP A 53 -39.93 49.13 4.39
N GLY A 54 -39.79 49.13 3.07
CA GLY A 54 -38.52 49.01 2.37
C GLY A 54 -38.11 47.57 1.99
N SER A 55 -38.80 46.55 2.51
CA SER A 55 -38.59 45.17 2.05
C SER A 55 -39.05 44.96 0.61
N GLY A 56 -38.46 43.97 -0.05
CA GLY A 56 -38.84 43.59 -1.41
C GLY A 56 -40.31 43.17 -1.53
N GLY A 57 -40.95 43.51 -2.65
CA GLY A 57 -42.33 43.17 -2.91
C GLY A 57 -42.50 41.80 -3.59
N GLU A 58 -43.72 41.48 -4.01
CA GLU A 58 -44.01 40.24 -4.73
C GLU A 58 -44.25 40.52 -6.23
N ILE A 59 -43.60 39.77 -7.12
CA ILE A 59 -43.83 39.81 -8.57
C ILE A 59 -44.18 38.40 -9.05
N LEU A 60 -45.41 38.22 -9.51
CA LEU A 60 -45.88 37.00 -10.16
C LEU A 60 -46.08 37.26 -11.66
N ILE A 61 -45.41 36.50 -12.51
CA ILE A 61 -45.57 36.51 -13.96
C ILE A 61 -46.05 35.13 -14.40
N ASP A 62 -47.29 35.02 -14.87
CA ASP A 62 -47.93 33.74 -15.19
C ASP A 62 -48.51 33.73 -16.61
N ALA A 63 -47.85 32.99 -17.51
CA ALA A 63 -48.32 32.74 -18.88
C ALA A 63 -49.05 31.39 -19.02
N GLY A 64 -49.09 30.55 -17.97
CA GLY A 64 -49.77 29.26 -17.96
C GLY A 64 -49.11 28.15 -18.80
N ARG A 65 -49.81 27.02 -18.96
CA ARG A 65 -49.43 25.94 -19.89
C ARG A 65 -49.39 26.48 -21.33
N GLU A 66 -48.45 25.99 -22.14
CA GLU A 66 -48.20 26.45 -23.51
C GLU A 66 -47.80 27.94 -23.61
N GLY A 67 -47.61 28.61 -22.46
CA GLY A 67 -47.23 30.01 -22.41
C GLY A 67 -45.72 30.23 -22.51
N GLN A 68 -45.34 31.44 -22.92
CA GLN A 68 -43.96 31.90 -23.01
C GLN A 68 -43.76 33.21 -22.25
N ILE A 69 -42.69 33.26 -21.45
CA ILE A 69 -42.20 34.48 -20.79
C ILE A 69 -40.82 34.81 -21.37
N ASP A 70 -40.67 36.02 -21.92
CA ASP A 70 -39.40 36.55 -22.41
C ASP A 70 -39.04 37.83 -21.63
N ILE A 71 -37.94 37.79 -20.86
CA ILE A 71 -37.30 38.99 -20.31
C ILE A 71 -36.13 39.32 -21.24
N LEU A 72 -36.27 40.38 -22.04
CA LEU A 72 -35.33 40.76 -23.09
C LEU A 72 -34.72 42.13 -22.76
N ASP A 73 -33.48 42.14 -22.24
CA ASP A 73 -32.80 43.34 -21.72
C ASP A 73 -33.54 44.06 -20.56
N GLY A 74 -34.69 43.52 -20.13
CA GLY A 74 -35.53 44.09 -19.08
C GLY A 74 -35.08 43.74 -17.67
N ARG A 75 -35.64 44.45 -16.67
CA ARG A 75 -35.40 44.23 -15.25
C ARG A 75 -36.68 43.78 -14.54
N VAL A 76 -36.59 42.73 -13.73
CA VAL A 76 -37.62 42.29 -12.78
C VAL A 76 -37.02 42.39 -11.38
N ASP A 77 -37.52 43.31 -10.56
CA ASP A 77 -36.85 43.82 -9.36
C ASP A 77 -37.81 43.77 -8.17
N ALA A 78 -37.55 42.83 -7.28
CA ALA A 78 -38.17 42.70 -5.97
C ALA A 78 -37.14 43.03 -4.88
N ASP A 79 -36.20 43.95 -5.12
CA ASP A 79 -35.11 44.22 -4.21
C ASP A 79 -35.56 45.00 -2.97
N GLY A 80 -35.10 44.56 -1.80
CA GLY A 80 -35.16 45.31 -0.55
C GLY A 80 -34.23 46.54 -0.58
N ASP A 81 -34.54 47.57 0.22
CA ASP A 81 -33.64 48.71 0.42
C ASP A 81 -32.70 48.53 1.61
N GLY A 82 -31.47 49.06 1.49
CA GLY A 82 -30.50 49.10 2.58
C GLY A 82 -30.26 47.74 3.24
N LYS A 83 -30.84 47.55 4.44
CA LYS A 83 -30.72 46.35 5.28
C LYS A 83 -31.94 45.41 5.22
N ARG A 84 -33.00 45.74 4.46
CA ARG A 84 -34.27 44.99 4.43
C ARG A 84 -34.20 43.82 3.48
N SER A 85 -34.90 42.73 3.81
CA SER A 85 -34.91 41.50 3.01
C SER A 85 -35.45 41.71 1.59
N GLY A 86 -34.95 40.90 0.67
CA GLY A 86 -35.46 40.78 -0.69
C GLY A 86 -36.88 40.22 -0.73
N GLY A 87 -37.54 40.40 -1.87
CA GLY A 87 -38.93 40.02 -2.08
C GLY A 87 -39.09 38.65 -2.74
N THR A 88 -40.19 38.47 -3.46
CA THR A 88 -40.51 37.20 -4.13
C THR A 88 -40.74 37.45 -5.61
N ILE A 89 -40.09 36.67 -6.48
CA ILE A 89 -40.34 36.65 -7.92
C ILE A 89 -40.71 35.22 -8.33
N THR A 90 -41.82 35.05 -9.04
CA THR A 90 -42.24 33.76 -9.58
C THR A 90 -42.64 33.93 -11.04
N MET A 91 -42.04 33.14 -11.93
CA MET A 91 -42.35 33.11 -13.37
C MET A 91 -42.85 31.74 -13.79
N LEU A 92 -44.11 31.62 -14.20
CA LEU A 92 -44.75 30.34 -14.53
C LEU A 92 -45.17 30.32 -16.01
N ALA A 93 -44.53 29.45 -16.80
CA ALA A 93 -44.80 29.29 -18.22
C ALA A 93 -44.26 27.94 -18.73
N GLU A 94 -44.66 27.50 -19.93
CA GLU A 94 -44.01 26.36 -20.59
C GLU A 94 -42.58 26.69 -21.01
N THR A 95 -42.33 27.93 -21.45
CA THR A 95 -40.98 28.44 -21.79
C THR A 95 -40.69 29.73 -21.04
N VAL A 96 -39.54 29.81 -20.36
CA VAL A 96 -39.04 31.01 -19.66
C VAL A 96 -37.65 31.37 -20.18
N ASN A 97 -37.52 32.54 -20.82
CA ASN A 97 -36.26 33.03 -21.35
C ASN A 97 -35.85 34.33 -20.65
N VAL A 98 -34.65 34.35 -20.08
CA VAL A 98 -34.01 35.55 -19.52
C VAL A 98 -32.77 35.84 -20.37
N THR A 99 -32.85 36.84 -21.25
CA THR A 99 -31.89 37.00 -22.36
C THR A 99 -31.45 38.46 -22.54
N GLY A 100 -30.42 38.67 -23.38
CA GLY A 100 -29.75 39.96 -23.47
C GLY A 100 -29.07 40.30 -22.13
N ASN A 101 -29.18 41.55 -21.70
CA ASN A 101 -28.68 42.04 -20.41
C ASN A 101 -29.74 41.99 -19.29
N ALA A 102 -30.72 41.08 -19.43
CA ALA A 102 -31.84 41.00 -18.52
C ALA A 102 -31.41 40.70 -17.08
N ARG A 103 -32.11 41.30 -16.11
CA ARG A 103 -31.86 41.10 -14.67
C ARG A 103 -33.14 40.73 -13.95
N VAL A 104 -33.16 39.58 -13.29
CA VAL A 104 -34.21 39.15 -12.37
C VAL A 104 -33.63 39.12 -10.97
N SER A 105 -34.09 39.97 -10.06
CA SER A 105 -33.39 40.23 -8.80
C SER A 105 -34.39 40.39 -7.65
N ALA A 106 -34.19 39.59 -6.60
CA ALA A 106 -34.86 39.69 -5.32
C ALA A 106 -33.82 39.85 -4.21
N ASP A 107 -32.82 40.71 -4.44
CA ASP A 107 -31.72 40.90 -3.50
C ASP A 107 -32.15 41.78 -2.32
N GLY A 108 -31.51 41.62 -1.16
CA GLY A 108 -31.82 42.43 0.02
C GLY A 108 -30.69 42.48 1.03
N GLY A 109 -31.00 42.90 2.25
CA GLY A 109 -30.11 42.71 3.39
C GLY A 109 -29.89 41.22 3.64
N ASP A 110 -30.98 40.48 3.73
CA ASP A 110 -31.07 39.06 3.40
C ASP A 110 -31.68 38.89 2.00
N GLY A 111 -31.26 37.87 1.27
CA GLY A 111 -31.79 37.54 -0.04
C GLY A 111 -33.26 37.10 0.02
N GLY A 112 -33.99 37.35 -1.08
CA GLY A 112 -35.38 36.95 -1.25
C GLY A 112 -35.55 35.58 -1.91
N PHE A 113 -36.62 35.43 -2.68
CA PHE A 113 -36.95 34.19 -3.39
C PHE A 113 -37.18 34.47 -4.88
N VAL A 114 -36.54 33.70 -5.76
CA VAL A 114 -36.79 33.72 -7.21
C VAL A 114 -37.05 32.31 -7.71
N GLN A 115 -38.18 32.11 -8.39
CA GLN A 115 -38.50 30.87 -9.08
C GLN A 115 -38.81 31.13 -10.55
N LEU A 116 -38.17 30.36 -11.42
CA LEU A 116 -38.46 30.28 -12.85
C LEU A 116 -38.99 28.88 -13.16
N GLY A 117 -40.14 28.83 -13.83
CA GLY A 117 -40.79 27.60 -14.23
C GLY A 117 -41.61 26.90 -13.14
N SER A 118 -42.22 25.80 -13.55
CA SER A 118 -43.05 24.90 -12.77
C SER A 118 -42.68 23.46 -13.08
N PRO A 119 -42.55 22.59 -12.05
CA PRO A 119 -42.29 21.17 -12.25
C PRO A 119 -43.44 20.44 -12.97
N GLU A 120 -44.62 21.06 -13.10
CA GLU A 120 -45.80 20.44 -13.70
C GLU A 120 -45.87 20.56 -15.23
N TYR A 121 -45.27 21.61 -15.82
CA TYR A 121 -45.46 21.89 -17.25
C TYR A 121 -44.37 22.72 -17.93
N THR A 122 -43.35 23.21 -17.21
CA THR A 122 -42.26 23.92 -17.88
C THR A 122 -41.40 22.94 -18.68
N ARG A 123 -41.18 23.27 -19.95
CA ARG A 123 -40.35 22.51 -20.89
C ARG A 123 -39.01 23.17 -21.17
N ASN A 124 -38.91 24.49 -21.14
CA ASN A 124 -37.65 25.19 -21.43
C ASN A 124 -37.43 26.33 -20.45
N ILE A 125 -36.22 26.38 -19.88
CA ILE A 125 -35.73 27.54 -19.15
C ILE A 125 -34.36 27.90 -19.71
N SER A 126 -34.18 29.15 -20.12
CA SER A 126 -32.90 29.66 -20.62
C SER A 126 -32.48 30.93 -19.89
N VAL A 127 -31.25 30.95 -19.38
CA VAL A 127 -30.58 32.16 -18.88
C VAL A 127 -29.39 32.47 -19.78
N GLY A 128 -29.50 33.52 -20.58
CA GLY A 128 -28.50 33.91 -21.57
C GLY A 128 -27.19 34.43 -20.95
N PRO A 129 -26.11 34.56 -21.74
CA PRO A 129 -24.74 34.76 -21.25
C PRO A 129 -24.53 36.06 -20.45
N ASN A 130 -25.27 37.12 -20.77
CA ASN A 130 -25.19 38.40 -20.06
C ASN A 130 -26.36 38.61 -19.07
N ALA A 131 -27.24 37.62 -18.94
CA ALA A 131 -28.38 37.69 -18.05
C ALA A 131 -28.02 37.24 -16.63
N SER A 132 -28.73 37.77 -15.64
CA SER A 132 -28.55 37.38 -14.25
C SER A 132 -29.88 37.14 -13.53
N VAL A 133 -29.93 36.07 -12.73
CA VAL A 133 -31.02 35.76 -11.80
C VAL A 133 -30.43 35.73 -10.39
N SER A 134 -30.89 36.60 -9.49
CA SER A 134 -30.28 36.77 -8.17
C SER A 134 -31.27 36.88 -7.02
N ALA A 135 -30.85 36.37 -5.87
CA ALA A 135 -31.47 36.55 -4.56
C ALA A 135 -30.36 36.78 -3.51
N ASP A 136 -29.48 37.75 -3.73
CA ASP A 136 -28.29 37.94 -2.92
C ASP A 136 -28.59 38.67 -1.59
N GLY A 137 -27.91 38.27 -0.51
CA GLY A 137 -27.92 38.90 0.79
C GLY A 137 -26.72 39.84 0.97
N ARG A 138 -26.95 41.15 0.94
CA ARG A 138 -25.88 42.17 0.96
C ARG A 138 -25.21 42.36 2.31
N ILE A 139 -25.86 41.97 3.41
CA ILE A 139 -25.32 42.06 4.78
C ILE A 139 -25.56 40.80 5.62
N GLY A 140 -26.51 39.96 5.21
CA GLY A 140 -26.93 38.76 5.90
C GLY A 140 -26.85 37.55 4.99
N ASN A 141 -27.89 36.74 4.98
CA ASN A 141 -27.88 35.45 4.29
C ASN A 141 -28.34 35.58 2.84
N GLY A 142 -27.78 34.73 1.96
CA GLY A 142 -28.31 34.53 0.62
C GLY A 142 -29.73 33.97 0.65
N GLY A 143 -30.49 34.26 -0.39
CA GLY A 143 -31.87 33.85 -0.56
C GLY A 143 -32.00 32.52 -1.29
N THR A 144 -33.06 32.36 -2.08
CA THR A 144 -33.32 31.14 -2.84
C THR A 144 -33.55 31.43 -4.32
N VAL A 145 -32.88 30.69 -5.20
CA VAL A 145 -33.11 30.69 -6.65
C VAL A 145 -33.49 29.29 -7.12
N GLN A 146 -34.63 29.14 -7.80
CA GLN A 146 -35.11 27.86 -8.30
C GLN A 146 -35.43 27.93 -9.79
N LEU A 147 -34.90 26.99 -10.57
CA LEU A 147 -35.28 26.74 -11.95
C LEU A 147 -35.91 25.35 -12.01
N LEU A 148 -37.23 25.29 -12.16
CA LEU A 148 -38.01 24.06 -12.03
C LEU A 148 -38.72 23.74 -13.35
N GLY A 149 -38.43 22.57 -13.91
CA GLY A 149 -39.05 22.02 -15.09
C GLY A 149 -39.54 20.60 -14.90
N THR A 150 -40.28 20.12 -15.90
CA THR A 150 -40.73 18.72 -15.96
C THR A 150 -39.55 17.77 -16.18
N PRO A 151 -39.70 16.44 -15.95
CA PRO A 151 -38.66 15.47 -16.29
C PRO A 151 -38.26 15.41 -17.78
N ALA A 152 -39.00 16.09 -18.67
CA ALA A 152 -38.70 16.22 -20.09
C ALA A 152 -38.18 17.63 -20.48
N SER A 153 -37.94 18.50 -19.49
CA SER A 153 -37.54 19.88 -19.75
C SER A 153 -36.05 20.03 -20.03
N VAL A 154 -35.68 21.10 -20.71
CA VAL A 154 -34.30 21.56 -20.85
C VAL A 154 -34.11 22.83 -20.02
N ILE A 155 -33.03 22.87 -19.24
CA ILE A 155 -32.58 24.05 -18.50
C ILE A 155 -31.17 24.39 -18.97
N ASP A 156 -31.03 25.54 -19.64
CA ASP A 156 -29.75 26.03 -20.14
C ASP A 156 -29.32 27.30 -19.40
N VAL A 157 -28.18 27.23 -18.73
CA VAL A 157 -27.58 28.37 -18.02
C VAL A 157 -26.29 28.76 -18.72
N HIS A 158 -26.30 29.90 -19.40
CA HIS A 158 -25.12 30.57 -19.94
C HIS A 158 -24.68 31.75 -19.06
N GLY A 159 -25.62 32.36 -18.32
CA GLY A 159 -25.39 33.56 -17.52
C GLY A 159 -25.13 33.28 -16.03
N LYS A 160 -25.51 34.24 -15.19
CA LYS A 160 -25.33 34.16 -13.73
C LYS A 160 -26.61 33.72 -13.00
N LEU A 161 -26.49 32.73 -12.12
CA LEU A 161 -27.44 32.45 -11.03
C LEU A 161 -26.74 32.76 -9.69
N SER A 162 -27.40 33.50 -8.81
CA SER A 162 -26.77 34.02 -7.60
C SER A 162 -27.69 33.95 -6.39
N ALA A 163 -27.22 33.35 -5.31
CA ALA A 163 -27.82 33.38 -3.98
C ALA A 163 -26.69 33.61 -2.95
N ASP A 164 -25.77 34.51 -3.27
CA ASP A 164 -24.62 34.81 -2.43
C ASP A 164 -25.09 35.55 -1.16
N GLY A 165 -24.45 35.29 -0.03
CA GLY A 165 -24.70 36.01 1.22
C GLY A 165 -23.43 36.63 1.78
N ALA A 166 -23.53 37.83 2.33
CA ALA A 166 -22.42 38.43 3.07
C ALA A 166 -22.05 37.65 4.34
N GLN A 167 -22.97 36.85 4.88
CA GLN A 167 -22.73 35.93 6.00
C GLN A 167 -22.81 34.47 5.54
N ASN A 168 -24.02 33.94 5.31
CA ASN A 168 -24.19 32.57 4.85
C ASN A 168 -24.73 32.55 3.42
N GLY A 169 -24.20 31.66 2.58
CA GLY A 169 -24.74 31.42 1.24
C GLY A 169 -26.18 30.91 1.28
N GLY A 170 -26.93 31.20 0.22
CA GLY A 170 -28.32 30.79 0.06
C GLY A 170 -28.48 29.42 -0.57
N THR A 171 -29.61 29.20 -1.23
CA THR A 171 -29.94 27.93 -1.91
C THR A 171 -30.20 28.16 -3.39
N ILE A 172 -29.59 27.34 -4.25
CA ILE A 172 -29.90 27.27 -5.67
C ILE A 172 -30.36 25.86 -6.04
N THR A 173 -31.52 25.73 -6.70
CA THR A 173 -32.06 24.44 -7.16
C THR A 173 -32.37 24.48 -8.65
N LEU A 174 -31.78 23.56 -9.41
CA LEU A 174 -32.12 23.30 -10.81
C LEU A 174 -32.69 21.89 -10.92
N SER A 175 -33.88 21.74 -11.48
CA SER A 175 -34.52 20.43 -11.64
C SER A 175 -35.20 20.35 -13.01
N GLY A 176 -34.75 19.45 -13.87
CA GLY A 176 -35.30 19.28 -15.23
C GLY A 176 -35.08 17.88 -15.82
N GLY A 177 -35.28 17.73 -17.13
CA GLY A 177 -34.88 16.54 -17.89
C GLY A 177 -33.41 16.58 -18.30
N THR A 178 -32.96 17.70 -18.84
CA THR A 178 -31.55 17.99 -19.10
C THR A 178 -31.20 19.33 -18.48
N VAL A 179 -30.08 19.38 -17.75
CA VAL A 179 -29.55 20.63 -17.18
C VAL A 179 -28.14 20.86 -17.71
N THR A 180 -27.92 22.02 -18.32
CA THR A 180 -26.60 22.41 -18.83
C THR A 180 -26.15 23.71 -18.20
N ALA A 181 -25.00 23.67 -17.52
CA ALA A 181 -24.23 24.86 -17.16
C ALA A 181 -23.15 25.04 -18.23
N HIS A 182 -23.32 26.01 -19.12
CA HIS A 182 -22.44 26.22 -20.27
C HIS A 182 -21.15 26.94 -19.88
N GLU A 183 -20.18 26.96 -20.79
CA GLU A 183 -18.98 27.80 -20.69
C GLU A 183 -19.33 29.25 -20.33
N GLY A 184 -18.61 29.79 -19.35
CA GLY A 184 -18.78 31.15 -18.86
C GLY A 184 -19.96 31.35 -17.90
N SER A 185 -20.80 30.32 -17.69
CA SER A 185 -21.87 30.38 -16.70
C SER A 185 -21.32 30.39 -15.27
N SER A 186 -22.06 31.03 -14.36
CA SER A 186 -21.71 31.12 -12.94
C SER A 186 -22.95 30.87 -12.08
N ILE A 187 -22.92 29.79 -11.30
CA ILE A 187 -23.94 29.43 -10.32
C ILE A 187 -23.31 29.56 -8.93
N SER A 188 -23.69 30.58 -8.18
CA SER A 188 -22.99 30.98 -6.95
C SER A 188 -23.94 31.10 -5.77
N ALA A 189 -23.61 30.41 -4.67
CA ALA A 189 -24.27 30.51 -3.38
C ALA A 189 -23.20 30.65 -2.28
N GLN A 190 -22.27 31.57 -2.46
CA GLN A 190 -21.14 31.76 -1.54
C GLN A 190 -21.55 32.48 -0.26
N GLY A 191 -20.80 32.26 0.82
CA GLY A 191 -20.93 33.03 2.06
C GLY A 191 -19.59 33.30 2.73
N ALA A 192 -19.52 34.30 3.61
CA ALA A 192 -18.32 34.55 4.40
C ALA A 192 -18.17 33.56 5.57
N VAL A 193 -19.24 33.29 6.30
CA VAL A 193 -19.31 32.42 7.48
C VAL A 193 -19.61 30.97 7.09
N SER A 194 -20.50 30.76 6.13
CA SER A 194 -20.82 29.43 5.61
C SER A 194 -21.15 29.53 4.13
N GLY A 195 -20.64 28.62 3.33
CA GLY A 195 -21.14 28.39 1.97
C GLY A 195 -22.60 27.93 1.97
N GLY A 196 -23.27 28.14 0.84
CA GLY A 196 -24.67 27.79 0.61
C GLY A 196 -24.85 26.41 -0.01
N GLN A 197 -26.09 26.10 -0.40
CA GLN A 197 -26.47 24.82 -1.00
C GLN A 197 -26.79 24.99 -2.47
N ILE A 198 -26.19 24.18 -3.34
CA ILE A 198 -26.50 24.12 -4.76
C ILE A 198 -26.90 22.68 -5.11
N GLN A 199 -28.12 22.52 -5.61
CA GLN A 199 -28.69 21.24 -5.99
C GLN A 199 -29.07 21.26 -7.47
N ILE A 200 -28.46 20.38 -8.27
CA ILE A 200 -28.79 20.22 -9.68
C ILE A 200 -29.25 18.80 -9.92
N SER A 201 -30.45 18.63 -10.48
CA SER A 201 -31.03 17.33 -10.76
C SER A 201 -31.61 17.21 -12.16
N GLY A 202 -31.37 16.08 -12.82
CA GLY A 202 -31.95 15.79 -14.13
C GLY A 202 -31.83 14.36 -14.62
N GLY A 203 -32.27 14.11 -15.85
CA GLY A 203 -31.92 12.90 -16.61
C GLY A 203 -30.44 12.94 -17.00
N GLY A 204 -30.04 13.97 -17.75
CA GLY A 204 -28.63 14.27 -18.04
C GLY A 204 -28.22 15.63 -17.48
N VAL A 205 -26.99 15.73 -16.97
CA VAL A 205 -26.39 16.98 -16.50
C VAL A 205 -25.06 17.22 -17.19
N ASN A 206 -24.90 18.36 -17.85
CA ASN A 206 -23.66 18.77 -18.49
C ASN A 206 -23.11 20.03 -17.80
N LEU A 207 -21.87 19.95 -17.33
CA LEU A 207 -21.19 20.98 -16.55
C LEU A 207 -19.98 21.44 -17.35
N ASP A 208 -19.97 22.72 -17.71
CA ASP A 208 -18.83 23.39 -18.35
C ASP A 208 -18.71 24.84 -17.83
N GLY A 209 -19.23 25.12 -16.64
CA GLY A 209 -19.16 26.44 -16.00
C GLY A 209 -18.73 26.36 -14.54
N VAL A 210 -18.84 27.49 -13.84
CA VAL A 210 -18.46 27.59 -12.42
C VAL A 210 -19.69 27.39 -11.53
N ILE A 211 -19.57 26.48 -10.57
CA ILE A 211 -20.56 26.20 -9.53
C ILE A 211 -19.87 26.34 -8.18
N SER A 212 -20.26 27.31 -7.36
CA SER A 212 -19.57 27.61 -6.10
C SER A 212 -20.54 27.79 -4.94
N GLY A 213 -20.46 26.88 -3.97
CA GLY A 213 -21.07 27.00 -2.65
C GLY A 213 -20.01 27.27 -1.58
N SER A 214 -19.00 28.09 -1.87
CA SER A 214 -17.82 28.24 -1.00
C SER A 214 -18.07 29.15 0.23
N GLY A 215 -17.38 28.86 1.32
CA GLY A 215 -17.32 29.66 2.54
C GLY A 215 -15.99 30.41 2.67
N THR A 216 -15.94 31.69 2.34
CA THR A 216 -14.66 32.42 2.15
C THR A 216 -13.84 32.65 3.43
N SER A 217 -14.46 32.64 4.61
CA SER A 217 -13.77 32.76 5.92
C SER A 217 -14.23 31.72 6.94
N GLY A 218 -15.25 30.92 6.62
CA GLY A 218 -15.84 29.92 7.49
C GLY A 218 -15.97 28.57 6.79
N SER A 219 -17.05 27.83 7.00
CA SER A 219 -17.20 26.48 6.45
C SER A 219 -17.64 26.51 4.98
N GLY A 220 -17.12 25.61 4.16
CA GLY A 220 -17.65 25.37 2.82
C GLY A 220 -19.10 24.85 2.84
N GLY A 221 -19.80 25.03 1.73
CA GLY A 221 -21.21 24.63 1.56
C GLY A 221 -21.38 23.24 0.96
N ASP A 222 -22.53 23.01 0.32
CA ASP A 222 -22.88 21.72 -0.31
C ASP A 222 -23.22 21.92 -1.79
N VAL A 223 -22.55 21.15 -2.66
CA VAL A 223 -22.80 21.10 -4.10
C VAL A 223 -23.20 19.69 -4.47
N SER A 224 -24.50 19.46 -4.69
CA SER A 224 -25.07 18.15 -5.01
C SER A 224 -25.60 18.10 -6.44
N ILE A 225 -25.04 17.22 -7.26
CA ILE A 225 -25.41 17.00 -8.65
C ILE A 225 -25.91 15.55 -8.80
N GLN A 226 -27.16 15.39 -9.20
CA GLN A 226 -27.81 14.09 -9.35
C GLN A 226 -28.36 13.94 -10.77
N ALA A 227 -27.89 12.95 -11.52
CA ALA A 227 -28.43 12.63 -12.84
C ALA A 227 -28.97 11.19 -12.86
N ARG A 228 -30.06 10.93 -13.57
CA ARG A 228 -30.52 9.53 -13.74
C ARG A 228 -29.65 8.76 -14.73
N GLU A 229 -29.19 9.44 -15.77
CA GLU A 229 -28.42 8.86 -16.87
C GLU A 229 -26.95 9.24 -16.73
N ALA A 230 -26.58 10.47 -17.06
CA ALA A 230 -25.17 10.87 -17.12
C ALA A 230 -24.88 12.24 -16.50
N ILE A 231 -23.72 12.35 -15.87
CA ILE A 231 -23.04 13.62 -15.56
C ILE A 231 -21.80 13.71 -16.45
N LEU A 232 -21.72 14.79 -17.23
CA LEU A 232 -20.54 15.13 -18.03
C LEU A 232 -19.95 16.43 -17.49
N ALA A 233 -18.70 16.39 -17.03
CA ALA A 233 -17.98 17.58 -16.56
C ALA A 233 -16.79 17.87 -17.51
N GLY A 234 -16.91 18.98 -18.24
CA GLY A 234 -15.97 19.43 -19.26
C GLY A 234 -14.77 20.21 -18.71
N GLN A 235 -14.03 20.85 -19.60
CA GLN A 235 -12.77 21.54 -19.31
C GLN A 235 -12.94 22.79 -18.43
N HIS A 236 -14.09 23.45 -18.54
CA HIS A 236 -14.37 24.67 -17.79
C HIS A 236 -15.18 24.40 -16.52
N ALA A 237 -15.53 23.14 -16.26
CA ALA A 237 -16.27 22.74 -15.07
C ALA A 237 -15.43 22.96 -13.81
N VAL A 238 -15.83 23.92 -12.99
CA VAL A 238 -15.24 24.16 -11.68
C VAL A 238 -16.35 24.07 -10.64
N LEU A 239 -16.28 23.05 -9.78
CA LEU A 239 -17.19 22.87 -8.66
C LEU A 239 -16.40 23.17 -7.39
N SER A 240 -16.83 24.17 -6.61
CA SER A 240 -16.16 24.55 -5.38
C SER A 240 -17.12 24.54 -4.19
N ALA A 241 -16.69 23.86 -3.14
CA ALA A 241 -17.23 23.91 -1.79
C ALA A 241 -16.09 24.27 -0.81
N ASP A 242 -15.13 25.09 -1.24
CA ASP A 242 -13.98 25.49 -0.41
C ASP A 242 -14.41 26.23 0.85
N GLY A 243 -13.60 26.13 1.90
CA GLY A 243 -13.80 26.80 3.17
C GLY A 243 -12.58 27.55 3.70
N GLY A 244 -12.83 28.53 4.55
CA GLY A 244 -11.84 29.12 5.45
C GLY A 244 -11.40 28.10 6.51
N VAL A 245 -12.34 27.70 7.38
CA VAL A 245 -12.07 26.89 8.58
C VAL A 245 -12.39 25.40 8.43
N ALA A 246 -13.16 25.01 7.42
CA ALA A 246 -13.45 23.62 7.08
C ALA A 246 -13.98 23.55 5.65
N GLY A 247 -13.54 22.58 4.86
CA GLY A 247 -14.08 22.36 3.51
C GLY A 247 -15.54 21.87 3.57
N GLY A 248 -16.28 22.12 2.50
CA GLY A 248 -17.66 21.67 2.31
C GLY A 248 -17.75 20.31 1.62
N THR A 249 -18.89 20.01 1.00
CA THR A 249 -19.10 18.74 0.27
C THR A 249 -19.44 18.98 -1.20
N ILE A 250 -18.86 18.17 -2.08
CA ILE A 250 -19.25 18.05 -3.49
C ILE A 250 -19.69 16.61 -3.72
N SER A 251 -20.89 16.39 -4.25
CA SER A 251 -21.41 15.05 -4.55
C SER A 251 -21.96 14.98 -5.98
N LEU A 252 -21.42 14.08 -6.80
CA LEU A 252 -21.89 13.74 -8.14
C LEU A 252 -22.40 12.30 -8.11
N ALA A 253 -23.68 12.09 -8.44
CA ALA A 253 -24.30 10.76 -8.48
C ALA A 253 -25.06 10.57 -9.79
N SER A 254 -24.71 9.54 -10.56
CA SER A 254 -25.38 9.20 -11.82
C SER A 254 -25.31 7.72 -12.20
N THR A 255 -25.84 7.31 -13.36
CA THR A 255 -25.50 5.98 -13.91
C THR A 255 -24.09 6.02 -14.50
N ASP A 256 -23.76 7.04 -15.31
CA ASP A 256 -22.42 7.28 -15.83
C ASP A 256 -21.92 8.67 -15.39
N ALA A 257 -20.78 8.75 -14.70
CA ALA A 257 -20.13 10.01 -14.32
C ALA A 257 -18.80 10.13 -15.05
N THR A 258 -18.64 11.13 -15.92
CA THR A 258 -17.41 11.37 -16.67
C THR A 258 -16.90 12.79 -16.43
N MET A 259 -15.67 12.89 -15.94
CA MET A 259 -14.93 14.14 -15.80
C MET A 259 -13.81 14.12 -16.83
N THR A 260 -13.83 15.00 -17.83
CA THR A 260 -12.78 15.02 -18.85
C THR A 260 -11.57 15.82 -18.36
N GLU A 261 -11.81 17.06 -17.91
CA GLU A 261 -10.78 17.96 -17.36
C GLU A 261 -11.34 18.85 -16.23
N ALA A 262 -12.29 18.31 -15.46
CA ALA A 262 -13.02 19.09 -14.46
C ALA A 262 -12.20 19.32 -13.18
N ARG A 263 -12.46 20.44 -12.50
CA ARG A 263 -11.88 20.77 -11.19
C ARG A 263 -12.94 20.71 -10.09
N LEU A 264 -12.71 19.88 -9.09
CA LEU A 264 -13.56 19.73 -7.91
C LEU A 264 -12.74 20.13 -6.68
N SER A 265 -13.16 21.17 -5.96
CA SER A 265 -12.39 21.76 -4.86
C SER A 265 -13.24 21.87 -3.59
N ALA A 266 -12.87 21.12 -2.56
CA ALA A 266 -13.48 21.14 -1.23
C ALA A 266 -12.39 21.41 -0.18
N THR A 267 -11.49 22.36 -0.45
CA THR A 267 -10.31 22.63 0.38
C THR A 267 -10.62 23.45 1.62
N ALA A 268 -9.69 23.48 2.58
CA ALA A 268 -9.75 24.40 3.71
C ALA A 268 -8.44 25.19 3.90
N SER A 269 -8.53 26.52 3.89
CA SER A 269 -7.34 27.38 3.97
C SER A 269 -6.70 27.47 5.36
N SER A 270 -7.48 27.24 6.43
CA SER A 270 -7.02 27.28 7.83
C SER A 270 -7.75 26.23 8.68
N GLY A 271 -7.98 25.06 8.09
CA GLY A 271 -8.86 24.03 8.64
C GLY A 271 -8.65 22.66 8.02
N VAL A 272 -9.57 21.75 8.29
CA VAL A 272 -9.60 20.39 7.70
C VAL A 272 -10.32 20.44 6.35
N GLY A 273 -9.77 19.75 5.36
CA GLY A 273 -10.40 19.61 4.05
C GLY A 273 -11.79 18.96 4.11
N GLY A 274 -12.57 19.15 3.05
CA GLY A 274 -13.96 18.72 2.92
C GLY A 274 -14.13 17.32 2.32
N GLY A 275 -15.29 17.07 1.71
CA GLY A 275 -15.63 15.79 1.09
C GLY A 275 -15.93 15.91 -0.40
N VAL A 276 -15.45 14.95 -1.19
CA VAL A 276 -15.84 14.80 -2.60
C VAL A 276 -16.31 13.37 -2.85
N ASN A 277 -17.54 13.20 -3.32
CA ASN A 277 -18.11 11.90 -3.68
C ASN A 277 -18.47 11.88 -5.16
N VAL A 278 -17.93 10.95 -5.93
CA VAL A 278 -18.29 10.73 -7.33
C VAL A 278 -18.72 9.27 -7.48
N THR A 279 -20.01 9.04 -7.68
CA THR A 279 -20.60 7.69 -7.67
C THR A 279 -21.47 7.46 -8.91
N GLY A 280 -21.60 6.19 -9.27
CA GLY A 280 -22.46 5.75 -10.35
C GLY A 280 -22.07 4.37 -10.85
N ASN A 281 -22.84 3.78 -11.75
CA ASN A 281 -22.52 2.47 -12.34
C ASN A 281 -21.16 2.48 -13.07
N ARG A 282 -20.80 3.59 -13.73
CA ARG A 282 -19.45 3.84 -14.23
C ARG A 282 -18.96 5.21 -13.81
N VAL A 283 -17.73 5.29 -13.31
CA VAL A 283 -17.02 6.53 -12.99
C VAL A 283 -15.74 6.63 -13.85
N THR A 284 -15.54 7.76 -14.51
CA THR A 284 -14.31 8.06 -15.27
C THR A 284 -13.76 9.42 -14.88
N VAL A 285 -12.52 9.46 -14.40
CA VAL A 285 -11.75 10.67 -14.09
C VAL A 285 -10.63 10.80 -15.13
N GLY A 286 -10.74 11.82 -15.98
CA GLY A 286 -9.85 12.07 -17.09
C GLY A 286 -8.51 12.68 -16.69
N GLY A 287 -7.50 12.50 -17.52
CA GLY A 287 -6.09 12.81 -17.21
C GLY A 287 -5.74 14.27 -16.94
N LEU A 288 -6.67 15.20 -17.12
CA LEU A 288 -6.50 16.62 -16.79
C LEU A 288 -7.44 17.08 -15.66
N SER A 289 -8.22 16.15 -15.11
CA SER A 289 -9.11 16.43 -13.98
C SER A 289 -8.34 16.55 -12.67
N GLU A 290 -8.85 17.39 -11.78
CA GLU A 290 -8.23 17.70 -10.49
C GLU A 290 -9.30 17.67 -9.40
N ILE A 291 -9.06 16.86 -8.38
CA ILE A 291 -9.94 16.71 -7.22
C ILE A 291 -9.11 17.04 -5.97
N ASP A 292 -9.45 18.12 -5.28
CA ASP A 292 -8.71 18.60 -4.11
C ASP A 292 -9.63 18.76 -2.91
N ALA A 293 -9.41 17.95 -1.88
CA ALA A 293 -10.05 18.07 -0.58
C ALA A 293 -8.98 18.21 0.52
N SER A 294 -7.88 18.88 0.24
CA SER A 294 -6.79 19.13 1.20
C SER A 294 -7.10 20.26 2.17
N GLY A 295 -6.48 20.23 3.35
CA GLY A 295 -6.61 21.26 4.38
C GLY A 295 -5.28 21.68 5.00
N SER A 296 -5.26 22.84 5.66
CA SER A 296 -4.09 23.31 6.44
C SER A 296 -3.89 22.49 7.72
N TYR A 297 -4.99 22.08 8.38
CA TYR A 297 -4.99 21.36 9.66
C TYR A 297 -5.43 19.89 9.59
N GLY A 298 -5.44 19.32 8.39
CA GLY A 298 -5.85 17.93 8.13
C GLY A 298 -6.42 17.77 6.72
N GLY A 299 -6.19 16.62 6.10
CA GLY A 299 -6.81 16.26 4.83
C GLY A 299 -8.30 15.92 4.97
N GLY A 300 -9.03 16.06 3.87
CA GLY A 300 -10.44 15.69 3.74
C GLY A 300 -10.65 14.27 3.21
N THR A 301 -11.78 14.03 2.56
CA THR A 301 -12.17 12.71 2.04
C THR A 301 -12.53 12.78 0.55
N VAL A 302 -12.12 11.77 -0.22
CA VAL A 302 -12.49 11.61 -1.63
C VAL A 302 -12.93 10.17 -1.88
N ASN A 303 -14.15 9.97 -2.36
CA ASN A 303 -14.70 8.66 -2.75
C ASN A 303 -15.01 8.64 -4.25
N LEU A 304 -14.34 7.77 -5.00
CA LEU A 304 -14.48 7.62 -6.44
C LEU A 304 -15.00 6.21 -6.74
N GLY A 305 -16.23 6.14 -7.23
CA GLY A 305 -16.93 4.89 -7.55
C GLY A 305 -17.52 4.16 -6.35
N GLY A 306 -17.13 4.45 -5.10
CA GLY A 306 -17.69 3.84 -3.91
C GLY A 306 -16.93 4.25 -2.65
N GLY A 307 -17.44 3.87 -1.48
CA GLY A 307 -16.75 4.09 -0.20
C GLY A 307 -15.70 3.01 0.08
N LEU A 308 -15.03 3.13 1.24
CA LEU A 308 -14.06 2.14 1.74
C LEU A 308 -14.65 0.73 1.73
N GLN A 309 -13.90 -0.23 1.17
CA GLN A 309 -14.29 -1.63 0.99
C GLN A 309 -15.66 -1.84 0.31
N GLY A 310 -16.20 -0.81 -0.35
CA GLY A 310 -17.57 -0.81 -0.87
C GLY A 310 -18.64 -1.03 0.19
N ALA A 311 -18.35 -0.76 1.47
CA ALA A 311 -19.21 -1.06 2.61
C ALA A 311 -20.14 0.09 3.00
N ASP A 312 -19.89 1.31 2.51
CA ASP A 312 -20.77 2.45 2.78
C ASP A 312 -22.06 2.36 1.97
N ALA A 313 -23.14 1.93 2.64
CA ALA A 313 -24.46 1.79 2.03
C ALA A 313 -25.08 3.12 1.53
N ASN A 314 -24.53 4.27 1.91
CA ASN A 314 -24.98 5.57 1.42
C ASN A 314 -24.32 5.96 0.08
N LEU A 315 -23.26 5.27 -0.33
CA LEU A 315 -22.58 5.48 -1.60
C LEU A 315 -22.90 4.32 -2.55
N THR A 316 -23.34 4.65 -3.76
CA THR A 316 -23.55 3.62 -4.79
C THR A 316 -22.20 3.15 -5.30
N ASN A 317 -21.91 1.86 -5.13
CA ASN A 317 -20.72 1.25 -5.71
C ASN A 317 -20.86 1.16 -7.24
N SER A 318 -19.79 1.51 -7.93
CA SER A 318 -19.67 1.41 -9.37
C SER A 318 -19.43 -0.02 -9.79
N HIS A 319 -19.82 -0.37 -11.01
CA HIS A 319 -19.34 -1.57 -11.68
C HIS A 319 -17.98 -1.32 -12.37
N GLN A 320 -17.66 -0.07 -12.70
CA GLN A 320 -16.39 0.28 -13.33
C GLN A 320 -15.90 1.66 -12.90
N THR A 321 -14.67 1.72 -12.38
CA THR A 321 -13.97 2.96 -12.06
C THR A 321 -12.70 3.08 -12.89
N ILE A 322 -12.54 4.19 -13.62
CA ILE A 322 -11.39 4.47 -14.47
C ILE A 322 -10.77 5.80 -14.03
N ILE A 323 -9.54 5.76 -13.53
CA ILE A 323 -8.74 6.95 -13.21
C ILE A 323 -7.58 6.98 -14.22
N GLN A 324 -7.58 7.96 -15.12
CA GLN A 324 -6.60 8.05 -16.20
C GLN A 324 -5.26 8.64 -15.74
N ASP A 325 -4.22 8.37 -16.54
CA ASP A 325 -2.90 8.97 -16.38
C ASP A 325 -2.97 10.51 -16.38
N GLY A 326 -2.32 11.14 -15.40
CA GLY A 326 -2.32 12.59 -15.17
C GLY A 326 -3.48 13.14 -14.33
N ALA A 327 -4.54 12.35 -14.06
CA ALA A 327 -5.60 12.75 -13.15
C ALA A 327 -5.04 12.92 -11.74
N ARG A 328 -5.34 14.03 -11.06
CA ARG A 328 -4.80 14.33 -9.72
C ARG A 328 -5.88 14.33 -8.66
N VAL A 329 -5.62 13.60 -7.57
CA VAL A 329 -6.45 13.59 -6.36
C VAL A 329 -5.58 13.97 -5.17
N SER A 330 -5.95 15.00 -4.42
CA SER A 330 -5.19 15.47 -3.26
C SER A 330 -6.09 15.62 -2.04
N VAL A 331 -5.66 15.01 -0.94
CA VAL A 331 -6.25 15.11 0.40
C VAL A 331 -5.15 15.40 1.42
N ASP A 332 -4.21 16.28 1.07
CA ASP A 332 -3.04 16.56 1.90
C ASP A 332 -3.40 17.39 3.13
N ALA A 333 -2.64 17.18 4.22
CA ALA A 333 -2.49 18.14 5.29
C ALA A 333 -1.26 19.03 5.03
N ARG A 334 -1.49 20.31 4.79
CA ARG A 334 -0.46 21.23 4.29
C ARG A 334 0.46 21.78 5.38
N ASP A 335 -0.03 22.02 6.59
CA ASP A 335 0.75 22.67 7.66
C ASP A 335 0.89 21.82 8.94
N ILE A 336 -0.22 21.34 9.50
CA ILE A 336 -0.28 20.49 10.70
C ILE A 336 -1.42 19.48 10.51
N GLY A 337 -1.30 18.29 11.09
CA GLY A 337 -2.36 17.29 11.08
C GLY A 337 -2.16 16.20 10.04
N ASP A 338 -3.05 15.21 10.08
CA ASP A 338 -2.90 13.98 9.31
C ASP A 338 -3.39 14.14 7.87
N GLY A 339 -2.75 13.43 6.95
CA GLY A 339 -3.27 13.27 5.59
C GLY A 339 -4.68 12.67 5.58
N GLY A 340 -5.45 13.00 4.55
CA GLY A 340 -6.85 12.60 4.44
C GLY A 340 -7.04 11.19 3.90
N THR A 341 -8.24 10.92 3.40
CA THR A 341 -8.66 9.59 2.96
C THR A 341 -9.12 9.58 1.51
N VAL A 342 -8.65 8.63 0.71
CA VAL A 342 -9.15 8.37 -0.64
C VAL A 342 -9.60 6.93 -0.79
N ALA A 343 -10.81 6.72 -1.32
CA ALA A 343 -11.30 5.42 -1.74
C ALA A 343 -11.58 5.42 -3.25
N VAL A 344 -10.96 4.50 -3.98
CA VAL A 344 -11.24 4.21 -5.39
C VAL A 344 -11.81 2.80 -5.46
N TRP A 345 -13.09 2.69 -5.75
CA TRP A 345 -13.83 1.43 -5.61
C TRP A 345 -14.65 1.06 -6.84
N SER A 346 -14.71 -0.24 -7.14
CA SER A 346 -15.77 -0.82 -7.97
C SER A 346 -16.11 -2.26 -7.55
N ASP A 347 -17.37 -2.63 -7.71
CA ASP A 347 -17.86 -4.01 -7.61
C ASP A 347 -17.48 -4.85 -8.84
N GLY A 348 -16.98 -4.23 -9.92
CA GLY A 348 -16.49 -4.91 -11.12
C GLY A 348 -15.01 -4.62 -11.35
N SER A 349 -14.70 -3.73 -12.31
CA SER A 349 -13.33 -3.45 -12.76
C SER A 349 -12.83 -2.06 -12.34
N THR A 350 -11.67 -1.99 -11.70
CA THR A 350 -10.97 -0.73 -11.44
C THR A 350 -9.69 -0.63 -12.28
N PHE A 351 -9.56 0.47 -13.03
CA PHE A 351 -8.33 0.82 -13.77
C PHE A 351 -7.76 2.12 -13.21
N PHE A 352 -6.62 2.03 -12.52
CA PHE A 352 -5.99 3.17 -11.85
C PHE A 352 -4.64 3.52 -12.49
N ARG A 353 -4.52 4.74 -13.03
CA ARG A 353 -3.29 5.31 -13.59
C ARG A 353 -3.01 6.75 -13.13
N GLY A 354 -3.87 7.35 -12.30
CA GLY A 354 -3.70 8.73 -11.84
C GLY A 354 -2.71 8.88 -10.69
N ASP A 355 -2.63 10.09 -10.14
CA ASP A 355 -1.78 10.46 -9.02
C ASP A 355 -2.63 10.80 -7.78
N ILE A 356 -2.42 10.07 -6.68
CA ILE A 356 -3.08 10.33 -5.40
C ILE A 356 -2.05 10.82 -4.37
N SER A 357 -2.34 11.95 -3.73
CA SER A 357 -1.57 12.48 -2.60
C SER A 357 -2.45 12.57 -1.35
N ALA A 358 -2.02 11.90 -0.28
CA ALA A 358 -2.62 11.92 1.05
C ALA A 358 -1.54 12.13 2.10
N ARG A 359 -0.71 13.16 1.91
CA ARG A 359 0.50 13.42 2.69
C ARG A 359 0.22 14.29 3.90
N ALA A 360 1.06 14.13 4.93
CA ALA A 360 1.25 15.14 5.97
C ALA A 360 2.54 15.92 5.67
N VAL A 361 2.37 17.08 5.01
CA VAL A 361 3.49 17.94 4.59
C VAL A 361 4.07 18.72 5.77
N GLY A 362 3.24 18.95 6.78
CA GLY A 362 3.56 19.65 8.01
C GLY A 362 4.64 19.03 8.90
N VAL A 363 5.03 19.76 9.95
CA VAL A 363 5.97 19.27 10.97
C VAL A 363 5.33 18.31 11.98
N ILE A 364 4.00 18.25 12.03
CA ILE A 364 3.23 17.38 12.92
C ILE A 364 2.13 16.75 12.07
N GLY A 365 1.98 15.43 12.15
CA GLY A 365 0.92 14.68 11.47
C GLY A 365 1.44 13.39 10.85
N ASN A 366 0.55 12.41 10.71
CA ASN A 366 0.81 11.15 10.03
C ASN A 366 0.29 11.22 8.59
N GLY A 367 0.86 10.38 7.73
CA GLY A 367 0.31 10.17 6.40
C GLY A 367 -1.13 9.66 6.44
N GLY A 368 -1.87 9.95 5.37
CA GLY A 368 -3.26 9.56 5.23
C GLY A 368 -3.45 8.12 4.77
N PHE A 369 -4.68 7.81 4.34
CA PHE A 369 -5.08 6.48 3.91
C PHE A 369 -5.59 6.51 2.46
N VAL A 370 -5.13 5.58 1.65
CA VAL A 370 -5.59 5.42 0.26
C VAL A 370 -5.98 3.96 0.04
N GLU A 371 -7.15 3.74 -0.55
CA GLU A 371 -7.61 2.43 -1.03
C GLU A 371 -7.86 2.47 -2.54
N VAL A 372 -7.33 1.48 -3.26
CA VAL A 372 -7.65 1.24 -4.67
C VAL A 372 -8.04 -0.23 -4.86
N SER A 373 -9.31 -0.46 -5.16
CA SER A 373 -9.93 -1.78 -5.11
C SER A 373 -10.87 -2.02 -6.28
N GLY A 374 -11.01 -3.28 -6.68
CA GLY A 374 -11.94 -3.72 -7.71
C GLY A 374 -12.30 -5.18 -7.47
N LYS A 375 -13.58 -5.47 -7.14
CA LYS A 375 -13.98 -6.82 -6.71
C LYS A 375 -13.76 -7.88 -7.79
N GLU A 376 -14.05 -7.62 -9.06
CA GLU A 376 -13.86 -8.63 -10.11
C GLU A 376 -12.48 -8.55 -10.77
N SER A 377 -11.98 -7.33 -11.01
CA SER A 377 -10.66 -7.12 -11.60
C SER A 377 -10.05 -5.78 -11.22
N LEU A 378 -8.73 -5.77 -11.12
CA LEU A 378 -7.96 -4.58 -10.79
C LEU A 378 -6.73 -4.48 -11.68
N SER A 379 -6.40 -3.25 -12.08
CA SER A 379 -5.13 -2.93 -12.72
C SER A 379 -4.61 -1.61 -12.16
N VAL A 380 -3.47 -1.65 -11.49
CA VAL A 380 -2.86 -0.51 -10.78
C VAL A 380 -1.54 -0.13 -11.45
N GLY A 381 -1.38 1.14 -11.79
CA GLY A 381 -0.14 1.66 -12.39
C GLY A 381 -0.01 3.18 -12.34
N GLY A 382 -0.77 3.84 -11.47
CA GLY A 382 -0.62 5.26 -11.16
C GLY A 382 0.40 5.49 -10.05
N THR A 383 0.37 6.65 -9.40
CA THR A 383 1.20 6.95 -8.23
C THR A 383 0.35 7.22 -7.00
N VAL A 384 0.86 6.82 -5.82
CA VAL A 384 0.22 7.08 -4.52
C VAL A 384 1.32 7.52 -3.54
N SER A 385 1.08 8.61 -2.81
CA SER A 385 1.97 9.04 -1.73
C SER A 385 1.19 9.39 -0.47
N THR A 386 1.58 8.73 0.62
CA THR A 386 1.07 8.96 1.98
C THR A 386 2.21 9.39 2.90
N LEU A 387 3.29 9.96 2.36
CA LEU A 387 4.45 10.34 3.15
C LEU A 387 4.11 11.37 4.22
N SER A 388 4.72 11.22 5.39
CA SER A 388 4.80 12.25 6.41
C SER A 388 6.23 12.78 6.53
N ALA A 389 6.38 14.08 6.76
CA ALA A 389 7.71 14.68 6.93
C ALA A 389 8.36 14.34 8.29
N ASN A 390 7.56 14.16 9.34
CA ASN A 390 8.05 13.97 10.73
C ASN A 390 7.20 13.01 11.58
N GLY A 391 6.13 12.44 11.01
CA GLY A 391 5.29 11.42 11.64
C GLY A 391 5.40 10.07 10.92
N THR A 392 4.47 9.17 11.19
CA THR A 392 4.41 7.87 10.53
C THR A 392 3.88 8.04 9.10
N ASN A 393 4.51 7.40 8.12
CA ASN A 393 3.97 7.33 6.77
C ASN A 393 2.62 6.59 6.78
N GLY A 394 1.71 7.02 5.91
CA GLY A 394 0.36 6.46 5.87
C GLY A 394 0.31 5.12 5.14
N THR A 395 -0.91 4.69 4.80
CA THR A 395 -1.17 3.36 4.26
C THR A 395 -1.80 3.45 2.87
N PHE A 396 -1.30 2.61 1.96
CA PHE A 396 -1.93 2.31 0.69
C PHE A 396 -2.42 0.87 0.69
N LEU A 397 -3.75 0.71 0.70
CA LEU A 397 -4.45 -0.57 0.61
C LEU A 397 -4.82 -0.87 -0.86
N ILE A 398 -4.48 -2.08 -1.28
CA ILE A 398 -4.85 -2.64 -2.58
C ILE A 398 -5.64 -3.92 -2.31
N ASP A 399 -6.92 -3.93 -2.70
CA ASP A 399 -7.85 -5.00 -2.33
C ASP A 399 -8.70 -5.52 -3.52
N PRO A 400 -8.14 -6.40 -4.38
CA PRO A 400 -8.91 -7.15 -5.36
C PRO A 400 -9.26 -8.58 -4.89
N VAL A 401 -9.89 -9.39 -5.73
CA VAL A 401 -10.13 -10.81 -5.42
C VAL A 401 -8.89 -11.69 -5.62
N ASP A 402 -8.11 -11.50 -6.67
CA ASP A 402 -6.80 -12.14 -6.86
C ASP A 402 -5.76 -11.07 -7.25
N VAL A 403 -4.50 -11.27 -6.87
CA VAL A 403 -3.39 -10.36 -7.21
C VAL A 403 -2.26 -11.10 -7.89
N THR A 404 -1.82 -10.58 -9.03
CA THR A 404 -0.55 -11.00 -9.65
C THR A 404 0.42 -9.83 -9.68
N ILE A 405 1.58 -10.01 -9.02
CA ILE A 405 2.76 -9.15 -9.14
C ILE A 405 3.68 -9.77 -10.19
N GLY A 406 3.76 -9.16 -11.36
CA GLY A 406 4.59 -9.68 -12.44
C GLY A 406 5.78 -8.77 -12.78
N ALA A 407 6.74 -9.33 -13.50
CA ALA A 407 7.90 -8.61 -14.00
C ALA A 407 7.47 -7.63 -15.11
N GLY A 408 7.33 -6.34 -14.77
CA GLY A 408 6.88 -5.30 -15.71
C GLY A 408 5.41 -5.36 -16.16
N SER A 409 4.62 -6.35 -15.73
CA SER A 409 3.17 -6.48 -16.03
C SER A 409 2.44 -7.25 -14.92
N GLY A 410 1.11 -7.34 -14.96
CA GLY A 410 0.28 -7.99 -13.92
C GLY A 410 -0.85 -7.09 -13.44
N THR A 411 -1.49 -7.47 -12.32
CA THR A 411 -2.39 -6.57 -11.57
C THR A 411 -1.63 -5.33 -11.13
N ILE A 412 -0.38 -5.55 -10.68
CA ILE A 412 0.63 -4.54 -10.35
C ILE A 412 1.96 -5.04 -10.94
N SER A 413 2.77 -4.17 -11.54
CA SER A 413 4.15 -4.53 -11.89
C SER A 413 5.06 -4.44 -10.65
N ASP A 414 6.09 -5.27 -10.59
CA ASP A 414 7.15 -5.19 -9.58
C ASP A 414 7.72 -3.76 -9.42
N THR A 415 8.00 -3.06 -10.52
CA THR A 415 8.48 -1.67 -10.52
C THR A 415 7.49 -0.70 -9.88
N ALA A 416 6.19 -0.87 -10.12
CA ALA A 416 5.16 -0.04 -9.50
C ALA A 416 5.05 -0.35 -8.00
N LEU A 417 5.14 -1.63 -7.61
CA LEU A 417 5.11 -2.02 -6.21
C LEU A 417 6.31 -1.46 -5.42
N VAL A 418 7.52 -1.47 -6.01
CA VAL A 418 8.70 -0.83 -5.43
C VAL A 418 8.48 0.67 -5.22
N ALA A 419 7.90 1.37 -6.21
CA ALA A 419 7.55 2.77 -6.07
C ALA A 419 6.50 3.03 -4.99
N PHE A 420 5.49 2.16 -4.89
CA PHE A 420 4.44 2.26 -3.85
C PHE A 420 5.00 2.08 -2.45
N VAL A 421 5.78 1.03 -2.20
CA VAL A 421 6.34 0.79 -0.86
C VAL A 421 7.35 1.87 -0.47
N THR A 422 8.05 2.49 -1.43
CA THR A 422 8.94 3.63 -1.13
C THR A 422 8.16 4.84 -0.60
N ALA A 423 6.91 5.03 -1.02
CA ALA A 423 6.10 6.20 -0.69
C ALA A 423 4.99 5.95 0.34
N ASN A 424 4.76 4.70 0.76
CA ASN A 424 3.63 4.28 1.59
C ASN A 424 3.97 3.01 2.38
N ASN A 425 3.33 2.80 3.53
CA ASN A 425 3.13 1.44 4.01
C ASN A 425 2.11 0.74 3.09
N VAL A 426 2.45 -0.38 2.49
CA VAL A 426 1.62 -1.05 1.48
C VAL A 426 1.00 -2.32 2.05
N ILE A 427 -0.30 -2.46 1.81
CA ILE A 427 -1.07 -3.67 2.14
C ILE A 427 -1.72 -4.16 0.86
N ILE A 428 -1.41 -5.38 0.47
CA ILE A 428 -2.07 -6.10 -0.61
C ILE A 428 -2.93 -7.16 0.04
N HIS A 429 -4.24 -7.02 -0.10
CA HIS A 429 -5.26 -7.87 0.50
C HIS A 429 -6.06 -8.55 -0.61
N THR A 430 -6.49 -9.79 -0.39
CA THR A 430 -7.53 -10.40 -1.23
C THR A 430 -8.82 -10.61 -0.44
N ALA A 431 -9.92 -10.08 -0.95
CA ALA A 431 -11.23 -10.21 -0.32
C ALA A 431 -11.96 -11.49 -0.74
N GLY A 432 -12.58 -12.14 0.25
CA GLY A 432 -13.38 -13.34 0.05
C GLY A 432 -14.83 -13.08 -0.31
N ALA A 433 -15.10 -12.71 -1.56
CA ALA A 433 -16.46 -12.82 -2.11
C ALA A 433 -16.44 -12.85 -3.65
N GLY A 434 -16.24 -14.04 -4.24
CA GLY A 434 -16.27 -14.22 -5.69
C GLY A 434 -16.10 -15.67 -6.16
N SER A 435 -15.90 -15.85 -7.47
CA SER A 435 -15.62 -17.15 -8.12
C SER A 435 -14.13 -17.54 -8.17
N ALA A 436 -13.25 -16.63 -7.76
CA ALA A 436 -11.81 -16.83 -7.72
C ALA A 436 -11.37 -17.29 -6.33
N LEU A 437 -10.10 -17.73 -6.23
CA LEU A 437 -9.62 -18.46 -5.06
C LEU A 437 -9.23 -17.54 -3.90
N GLY A 438 -8.87 -16.28 -4.15
CA GLY A 438 -8.33 -15.40 -3.12
C GLY A 438 -6.80 -15.46 -3.05
N ASP A 439 -6.15 -15.76 -4.16
CA ASP A 439 -4.71 -16.01 -4.22
C ASP A 439 -3.91 -14.73 -4.48
N ILE A 440 -2.71 -14.66 -3.90
CA ILE A 440 -1.69 -13.67 -4.25
C ILE A 440 -0.53 -14.43 -4.90
N THR A 441 -0.09 -13.97 -6.07
CA THR A 441 1.04 -14.55 -6.81
C THR A 441 2.08 -13.50 -7.13
N ILE A 442 3.31 -13.72 -6.70
CA ILE A 442 4.51 -13.00 -7.17
C ILE A 442 5.17 -13.91 -8.20
N GLU A 443 5.17 -13.49 -9.46
CA GLU A 443 5.63 -14.30 -10.57
C GLU A 443 7.14 -14.50 -10.60
N SER A 444 7.57 -15.57 -11.26
CA SER A 444 8.98 -15.81 -11.58
C SER A 444 9.58 -14.61 -12.32
N GLY A 445 10.71 -14.11 -11.81
CA GLY A 445 11.44 -12.99 -12.40
C GLY A 445 10.96 -11.61 -11.96
N ALA A 446 9.86 -11.49 -11.19
CA ALA A 446 9.52 -10.25 -10.50
C ALA A 446 10.60 -9.91 -9.45
N SER A 447 10.91 -8.62 -9.29
CA SER A 447 11.95 -8.15 -8.36
C SER A 447 11.43 -7.01 -7.49
N VAL A 448 10.93 -7.33 -6.30
CA VAL A 448 10.41 -6.35 -5.33
C VAL A 448 11.50 -6.03 -4.32
N ILE A 449 12.48 -5.23 -4.76
CA ILE A 449 13.63 -4.85 -3.95
C ILE A 449 13.57 -3.34 -3.69
N TYR A 450 13.55 -2.95 -2.43
CA TYR A 450 13.41 -1.55 -2.01
C TYR A 450 14.26 -1.23 -0.78
N ASP A 451 14.39 0.06 -0.48
CA ASP A 451 15.11 0.55 0.69
C ASP A 451 14.34 1.73 1.29
N SER A 452 13.38 1.42 2.17
CA SER A 452 12.57 2.44 2.84
C SER A 452 12.06 1.92 4.20
N PRO A 453 11.82 2.80 5.18
CA PRO A 453 11.27 2.40 6.49
C PRO A 453 9.82 1.90 6.43
N ASN A 454 9.20 1.86 5.25
CA ASN A 454 7.82 1.42 5.09
C ASN A 454 7.72 -0.10 5.03
N SER A 455 6.61 -0.61 5.55
CA SER A 455 6.32 -2.04 5.56
C SER A 455 5.52 -2.48 4.33
N LEU A 456 5.76 -3.72 3.88
CA LEU A 456 5.03 -4.38 2.81
C LEU A 456 4.34 -5.63 3.35
N THR A 457 3.02 -5.68 3.25
CA THR A 457 2.20 -6.77 3.80
C THR A 457 1.33 -7.39 2.71
N PHE A 458 1.36 -8.72 2.60
CA PHE A 458 0.49 -9.51 1.73
C PHE A 458 -0.45 -10.36 2.58
N LEU A 459 -1.76 -10.21 2.36
CA LEU A 459 -2.82 -10.90 3.07
C LEU A 459 -3.66 -11.69 2.05
N ALA A 460 -3.22 -12.90 1.72
CA ALA A 460 -3.94 -13.79 0.82
C ALA A 460 -5.02 -14.55 1.58
N GLN A 461 -6.26 -14.50 1.11
CA GLN A 461 -7.37 -15.26 1.68
C GLN A 461 -7.21 -16.78 1.50
N ASN A 462 -6.55 -17.20 0.42
CA ASN A 462 -6.24 -18.60 0.15
C ASN A 462 -4.73 -18.81 0.11
N ASN A 463 -4.12 -19.04 -1.04
CA ASN A 463 -2.69 -19.32 -1.14
C ASN A 463 -1.88 -18.07 -1.49
N LEU A 464 -0.62 -18.07 -1.05
CA LEU A 464 0.36 -17.07 -1.42
C LEU A 464 1.52 -17.77 -2.14
N TYR A 465 1.72 -17.45 -3.42
CA TYR A 465 2.80 -17.99 -4.24
C TYR A 465 3.89 -16.93 -4.41
N VAL A 466 5.10 -17.21 -3.94
CA VAL A 466 6.24 -16.29 -4.03
C VAL A 466 7.32 -16.93 -4.88
N ASN A 467 7.41 -16.50 -6.15
CA ASN A 467 8.37 -17.01 -7.12
C ASN A 467 9.40 -15.95 -7.57
N GLY A 468 9.41 -14.78 -6.94
CA GLY A 468 10.36 -13.70 -7.17
C GLY A 468 10.85 -13.09 -5.85
N ASP A 469 11.93 -12.31 -5.92
CA ASP A 469 12.57 -11.72 -4.74
C ASP A 469 11.70 -10.61 -4.11
N ILE A 470 11.65 -10.58 -2.78
CA ILE A 470 11.03 -9.53 -1.97
C ILE A 470 12.01 -9.10 -0.87
N LYS A 471 12.68 -7.96 -1.04
CA LYS A 471 13.75 -7.52 -0.14
C LYS A 471 13.60 -6.07 0.30
N ASN A 472 13.82 -5.82 1.60
CA ASN A 472 14.05 -4.47 2.13
C ASN A 472 15.49 -4.36 2.63
N HIS A 473 16.27 -3.48 2.02
CA HIS A 473 17.73 -3.43 2.16
C HIS A 473 18.26 -2.82 3.44
N GLY A 474 17.60 -1.81 4.00
CA GLY A 474 18.09 -1.08 5.16
C GLY A 474 19.47 -0.40 4.96
N LYS A 475 19.83 -0.08 3.70
CA LYS A 475 21.17 0.39 3.31
C LYS A 475 21.38 1.88 3.58
N THR A 476 20.37 2.69 3.31
CA THR A 476 20.47 4.16 3.37
C THR A 476 20.18 4.74 4.75
N ASP A 477 19.47 4.01 5.62
CA ASP A 477 19.08 4.46 6.94
C ASP A 477 19.12 3.30 7.94
N THR A 478 19.90 3.43 9.02
CA THR A 478 19.94 2.46 10.11
C THR A 478 18.62 2.36 10.89
N ALA A 479 17.72 3.34 10.73
CA ALA A 479 16.36 3.30 11.23
C ALA A 479 15.35 2.70 10.24
N ASN A 480 15.78 2.22 9.07
CA ASN A 480 14.91 1.49 8.14
C ASN A 480 14.57 0.12 8.74
N THR A 481 13.49 0.07 9.50
CA THR A 481 12.93 -1.13 10.12
C THR A 481 11.72 -1.68 9.36
N GLY A 482 11.49 -1.25 8.11
CA GLY A 482 10.30 -1.65 7.34
C GLY A 482 10.16 -3.16 7.26
N HIS A 483 9.00 -3.68 7.68
CA HIS A 483 8.75 -5.12 7.78
C HIS A 483 8.30 -5.71 6.43
N ILE A 484 8.56 -6.99 6.22
CA ILE A 484 7.95 -7.78 5.15
C ILE A 484 7.09 -8.86 5.79
N THR A 485 5.80 -8.86 5.47
CA THR A 485 4.82 -9.80 6.06
C THR A 485 4.05 -10.53 4.98
N LEU A 486 4.08 -11.86 5.05
CA LEU A 486 3.42 -12.78 4.14
C LEU A 486 2.38 -13.61 4.91
N VAL A 487 1.10 -13.51 4.54
CA VAL A 487 0.01 -14.26 5.18
C VAL A 487 -0.80 -15.00 4.12
N ALA A 488 -1.00 -16.29 4.32
CA ALA A 488 -1.94 -17.14 3.58
C ALA A 488 -3.07 -17.61 4.49
N GLY A 489 -4.24 -17.87 3.91
CA GLY A 489 -5.43 -18.27 4.66
C GLY A 489 -5.99 -17.15 5.53
N TRP A 490 -5.90 -15.91 5.07
CA TRP A 490 -6.45 -14.75 5.77
C TRP A 490 -7.97 -14.81 5.83
N ASP A 491 -8.57 -14.42 6.95
CA ASP A 491 -10.03 -14.43 7.13
C ASP A 491 -10.76 -13.25 6.47
N GLY A 492 -10.03 -12.34 5.82
CA GLY A 492 -10.59 -11.16 5.18
C GLY A 492 -10.95 -10.04 6.15
N THR A 493 -10.64 -10.17 7.44
CA THR A 493 -10.93 -9.15 8.44
C THR A 493 -9.76 -8.20 8.62
N LEU A 494 -9.81 -7.05 7.94
CA LEU A 494 -8.85 -6.00 8.25
C LEU A 494 -9.10 -5.48 9.69
N PRO A 495 -8.05 -5.30 10.50
CA PRO A 495 -8.09 -4.55 11.75
C PRO A 495 -8.69 -3.16 11.51
N ALA A 496 -9.14 -2.50 12.57
CA ALA A 496 -9.57 -1.11 12.47
C ALA A 496 -8.42 -0.28 11.86
N LEU A 497 -8.61 0.18 10.63
CA LEU A 497 -7.62 0.94 9.88
C LEU A 497 -7.18 2.18 10.69
N PRO A 498 -5.90 2.61 10.60
CA PRO A 498 -5.39 3.74 11.37
C PRO A 498 -6.26 5.00 11.20
N ASN A 499 -6.34 5.83 12.26
CA ASN A 499 -7.24 6.99 12.42
C ASN A 499 -7.66 7.65 11.09
N VAL A 500 -8.76 7.17 10.53
CA VAL A 500 -9.50 7.84 9.46
C VAL A 500 -10.19 9.06 10.09
N PRO A 501 -10.06 10.28 9.54
CA PRO A 501 -10.77 11.45 10.06
C PRO A 501 -12.27 11.15 10.26
N GLY A 502 -12.74 11.14 11.51
CA GLY A 502 -14.09 10.69 11.91
C GLY A 502 -14.10 9.48 12.88
N HIS A 503 -12.99 8.77 13.02
CA HIS A 503 -12.77 7.74 14.03
C HIS A 503 -11.73 8.23 15.05
N SER A 504 -12.14 8.41 16.30
CA SER A 504 -11.23 8.80 17.39
C SER A 504 -10.59 7.55 18.00
N GLN A 505 -9.28 7.39 17.85
CA GLN A 505 -8.49 6.62 18.78
C GLN A 505 -7.35 7.47 19.35
N THR A 506 -7.17 7.33 20.66
CA THR A 506 -6.14 7.98 21.48
C THR A 506 -4.94 7.04 21.63
N ALA A 507 -3.77 7.66 21.78
CA ALA A 507 -2.54 7.15 22.39
C ALA A 507 -1.51 6.43 21.50
N THR A 508 -0.32 7.04 21.49
CA THR A 508 0.99 6.41 21.71
C THR A 508 0.97 4.89 21.86
N ASP A 509 1.20 4.18 20.76
CA ASP A 509 2.15 3.08 20.66
C ASP A 509 2.35 2.82 19.16
N SER A 510 3.60 2.67 18.76
CA SER A 510 4.06 2.41 17.39
C SER A 510 3.70 1.00 16.90
N VAL A 511 2.48 0.53 17.19
CA VAL A 511 2.00 -0.78 16.74
C VAL A 511 1.39 -0.55 15.36
N ASN A 512 2.15 -0.93 14.33
CA ASN A 512 1.64 -1.13 12.98
C ASN A 512 0.33 -1.92 13.09
N ALA A 513 -0.71 -1.51 12.37
CA ALA A 513 -2.05 -2.07 12.46
C ALA A 513 -2.17 -3.56 12.05
N PHE A 514 -1.08 -4.32 11.98
CA PHE A 514 -0.96 -5.68 11.46
C PHE A 514 0.18 -6.45 12.17
N ASP A 515 0.23 -6.37 13.49
CA ASP A 515 1.19 -7.13 14.29
C ASP A 515 0.67 -8.56 14.51
N PHE A 516 1.33 -9.55 13.93
CA PHE A 516 0.91 -10.96 14.03
C PHE A 516 1.62 -11.72 15.15
N VAL A 517 2.52 -11.05 15.85
CA VAL A 517 3.44 -11.63 16.81
C VAL A 517 3.28 -10.89 18.14
N ASN A 518 3.33 -11.62 19.24
CA ASN A 518 3.43 -11.01 20.56
C ASN A 518 4.82 -10.40 20.75
N ALA A 519 4.97 -9.53 21.75
CA ALA A 519 6.28 -9.00 22.15
C ALA A 519 7.29 -10.09 22.58
N ASP A 520 6.83 -11.31 22.85
CA ASP A 520 7.66 -12.48 23.19
C ASP A 520 7.95 -13.41 21.99
N GLY A 521 7.64 -12.97 20.76
CA GLY A 521 7.88 -13.73 19.54
C GLY A 521 6.85 -14.82 19.23
N THR A 522 5.88 -15.07 20.12
CA THR A 522 4.86 -16.09 19.88
C THR A 522 3.73 -15.58 18.98
N PRO A 523 3.13 -16.42 18.11
CA PRO A 523 1.94 -16.02 17.36
C PRO A 523 0.78 -15.63 18.29
N LEU A 524 0.00 -14.63 17.91
CA LEU A 524 -1.16 -14.19 18.69
C LEU A 524 -2.21 -15.32 18.81
N ALA A 525 -2.45 -15.79 20.04
CA ALA A 525 -3.28 -16.96 20.32
C ALA A 525 -4.81 -16.72 20.27
N THR A 526 -5.26 -15.47 20.11
CA THR A 526 -6.69 -15.12 20.16
C THR A 526 -7.07 -14.15 19.04
N PRO A 527 -8.04 -14.49 18.17
CA PRO A 527 -8.60 -13.57 17.19
C PRO A 527 -9.26 -12.37 17.89
N GLY A 528 -8.99 -11.16 17.41
CA GLY A 528 -9.60 -9.93 17.94
C GLY A 528 -8.69 -8.71 18.07
N ARG A 529 -7.42 -8.81 17.64
CA ARG A 529 -6.61 -7.62 17.35
C ARG A 529 -6.11 -7.60 15.91
N PHE A 530 -5.78 -8.77 15.35
CA PHE A 530 -5.36 -8.98 13.97
C PHE A 530 -5.91 -10.37 13.52
N GLY A 531 -6.45 -10.47 12.31
CA GLY A 531 -7.25 -11.62 11.82
C GLY A 531 -6.55 -12.98 11.86
N THR A 532 -7.32 -14.03 11.62
CA THR A 532 -6.84 -15.41 11.52
C THR A 532 -6.19 -15.67 10.15
N TRP A 533 -4.97 -16.19 10.17
CA TRP A 533 -4.24 -16.90 9.12
C TRP A 533 -4.52 -18.41 9.07
N GLY A 534 -4.09 -19.07 8.00
CA GLY A 534 -4.20 -20.52 7.81
C GLY A 534 -5.62 -21.06 7.64
N ASN A 535 -6.62 -20.17 7.48
CA ASN A 535 -7.96 -20.58 7.06
C ASN A 535 -7.92 -21.18 5.65
N ASN A 536 -8.93 -21.97 5.31
CA ASN A 536 -9.06 -22.62 3.99
C ASN A 536 -7.83 -23.46 3.57
N ASN A 537 -6.99 -23.90 4.52
CA ASN A 537 -5.70 -24.54 4.24
C ASN A 537 -4.74 -23.64 3.44
N GLY A 538 -4.88 -22.32 3.60
CA GLY A 538 -4.07 -21.33 2.91
C GLY A 538 -2.58 -21.53 3.19
N THR A 539 -1.84 -21.79 2.13
CA THR A 539 -0.42 -22.16 2.18
C THR A 539 0.43 -21.04 1.60
N VAL A 540 1.54 -20.73 2.27
CA VAL A 540 2.61 -19.92 1.68
C VAL A 540 3.55 -20.84 0.94
N TYR A 541 3.59 -20.73 -0.38
CA TYR A 541 4.52 -21.42 -1.24
C TYR A 541 5.67 -20.50 -1.64
N LEU A 542 6.88 -20.84 -1.22
CA LEU A 542 8.10 -20.14 -1.60
C LEU A 542 8.82 -20.97 -2.66
N ASN A 543 8.92 -20.39 -3.85
CA ASN A 543 9.55 -20.94 -5.05
C ASN A 543 8.89 -22.23 -5.55
N ASP A 544 7.55 -22.28 -5.63
CA ASP A 544 6.76 -23.47 -5.99
C ASP A 544 6.99 -23.96 -7.44
N GLN A 545 7.51 -23.10 -8.30
CA GLN A 545 7.94 -23.48 -9.65
C GLN A 545 9.35 -24.05 -9.69
N GLY A 546 10.20 -23.66 -8.72
CA GLY A 546 11.59 -24.07 -8.66
C GLY A 546 12.42 -23.62 -9.88
N ILE A 547 12.07 -22.49 -10.48
CA ILE A 547 12.71 -22.02 -11.73
C ILE A 547 13.81 -20.99 -11.44
N GLU A 548 13.62 -20.11 -10.47
CA GLU A 548 14.52 -19.01 -10.12
C GLU A 548 14.91 -19.08 -8.64
N PRO A 549 16.01 -18.44 -8.19
CA PRO A 549 16.21 -18.22 -6.76
C PRO A 549 15.11 -17.28 -6.22
N VAL A 550 14.73 -17.49 -4.97
CA VAL A 550 13.75 -16.66 -4.27
C VAL A 550 14.29 -16.27 -2.90
N GLU A 551 14.37 -14.97 -2.65
CA GLU A 551 14.74 -14.41 -1.36
C GLU A 551 13.62 -13.52 -0.84
N VAL A 552 13.17 -13.76 0.40
CA VAL A 552 12.17 -12.94 1.08
C VAL A 552 12.72 -12.49 2.43
N GLY A 553 12.95 -11.19 2.60
CA GLY A 553 13.31 -10.70 3.92
C GLY A 553 13.69 -9.22 3.99
N SER A 554 13.55 -8.68 5.19
CA SER A 554 14.03 -7.35 5.54
C SER A 554 15.36 -7.46 6.27
N ALA A 555 16.30 -6.57 5.95
CA ALA A 555 17.63 -6.58 6.55
C ALA A 555 17.63 -6.13 8.02
N ARG A 556 16.72 -5.22 8.40
CA ARG A 556 16.63 -4.66 9.77
C ARG A 556 15.22 -4.66 10.35
N GLY A 557 14.21 -4.81 9.49
CA GLY A 557 12.83 -5.03 9.91
C GLY A 557 12.54 -6.52 10.03
N GLN A 558 11.37 -6.85 10.57
CA GLN A 558 10.95 -8.24 10.69
C GLN A 558 10.64 -8.87 9.32
N SER A 559 10.92 -10.16 9.21
CA SER A 559 10.52 -11.03 8.10
C SER A 559 9.52 -12.05 8.61
N ASN A 560 8.26 -11.86 8.26
CA ASN A 560 7.11 -12.51 8.85
C ASN A 560 6.41 -13.42 7.82
N VAL A 561 6.24 -14.71 8.11
CA VAL A 561 5.60 -15.68 7.20
C VAL A 561 4.60 -16.58 7.92
N PHE A 562 3.35 -16.56 7.47
CA PHE A 562 2.20 -17.09 8.20
C PHE A 562 1.26 -17.89 7.27
N GLY A 563 0.92 -19.13 7.62
CA GLY A 563 -0.06 -19.94 6.89
C GLY A 563 -0.51 -21.20 7.63
N ASP A 564 -1.36 -22.01 7.00
CA ASP A 564 -1.61 -23.39 7.47
C ASP A 564 -0.35 -24.24 7.25
N VAL A 565 0.22 -24.11 6.06
CA VAL A 565 1.52 -24.65 5.70
C VAL A 565 2.41 -23.52 5.20
N VAL A 566 3.68 -23.55 5.60
CA VAL A 566 4.75 -22.79 4.95
C VAL A 566 5.65 -23.80 4.25
N LEU A 567 5.66 -23.77 2.92
CA LEU A 567 6.45 -24.68 2.09
C LEU A 567 7.53 -23.88 1.36
N MET A 568 8.77 -24.19 1.65
CA MET A 568 9.94 -23.66 0.95
C MET A 568 10.57 -24.78 0.15
N GLN A 569 10.76 -24.55 -1.15
CA GLN A 569 11.51 -25.49 -1.97
C GLN A 569 12.64 -24.80 -2.73
N SER A 570 13.81 -25.43 -2.83
CA SER A 570 14.86 -24.93 -3.73
C SER A 570 14.43 -25.07 -5.20
N GLY A 571 15.02 -24.24 -6.06
CA GLY A 571 14.83 -24.41 -7.51
C GLY A 571 15.71 -25.50 -8.11
N ARG A 572 15.38 -25.89 -9.34
CA ARG A 572 16.10 -26.91 -10.12
C ARG A 572 17.30 -26.28 -10.82
N GLY A 573 18.50 -26.64 -10.38
CA GLY A 573 19.76 -26.27 -11.04
C GLY A 573 20.72 -25.50 -10.15
N ASP A 574 21.85 -25.11 -10.73
CA ASP A 574 22.93 -24.43 -10.01
C ASP A 574 22.55 -23.00 -9.57
N GLY A 575 22.87 -22.63 -8.34
CA GLY A 575 22.55 -21.32 -7.74
C GLY A 575 21.08 -21.08 -7.41
N ARG A 576 20.24 -22.14 -7.43
CA ARG A 576 18.79 -22.04 -7.23
C ARG A 576 18.42 -22.26 -5.76
N PHE A 577 18.23 -21.19 -5.01
CA PHE A 577 17.94 -21.24 -3.59
C PHE A 577 16.58 -20.65 -3.23
N THR A 578 16.12 -20.95 -2.02
CA THR A 578 14.94 -20.31 -1.43
C THR A 578 15.22 -19.92 0.00
N GLN A 579 15.07 -18.65 0.31
CA GLN A 579 15.47 -18.10 1.60
C GLN A 579 14.38 -17.19 2.18
N ILE A 580 14.06 -17.42 3.46
CA ILE A 580 13.44 -16.41 4.33
C ILE A 580 14.57 -15.79 5.14
N GLY A 581 14.69 -14.48 5.10
CA GLY A 581 15.82 -13.73 5.65
C GLY A 581 16.52 -12.92 4.56
N TYR A 582 17.70 -12.40 4.89
CA TYR A 582 18.39 -11.43 4.04
C TYR A 582 19.83 -11.84 3.75
N ARG A 583 20.20 -11.75 2.47
CA ARG A 583 21.52 -12.04 1.93
C ARG A 583 22.16 -10.76 1.38
N ARG A 584 23.41 -10.55 1.78
CA ARG A 584 24.24 -9.39 1.40
C ARG A 584 24.91 -9.60 0.05
N VAL A 585 24.14 -9.47 -1.02
CA VAL A 585 24.68 -9.47 -2.38
C VAL A 585 24.21 -8.18 -3.05
N ALA A 586 25.13 -7.50 -3.74
CA ALA A 586 24.81 -6.29 -4.50
C ALA A 586 23.69 -6.62 -5.50
N ASP A 587 22.69 -5.75 -5.57
CA ASP A 587 21.58 -5.88 -6.51
C ASP A 587 22.14 -5.86 -7.92
N ASP A 588 22.34 -7.02 -8.51
CA ASP A 588 22.18 -7.10 -9.94
C ASP A 588 22.01 -8.55 -10.38
N ARG A 589 20.90 -8.80 -11.10
CA ARG A 589 20.91 -9.79 -12.18
C ARG A 589 21.70 -9.23 -13.35
N ASP A 590 22.90 -8.68 -13.12
CA ASP A 590 23.74 -8.26 -14.22
C ASP A 590 24.14 -9.52 -14.98
N THR A 591 23.79 -9.49 -16.26
CA THR A 591 24.09 -10.42 -17.34
C THR A 591 25.56 -10.84 -17.48
N THR A 592 26.44 -10.42 -16.58
CA THR A 592 27.87 -10.71 -16.53
C THR A 592 28.28 -11.67 -15.41
N GLY A 593 27.35 -12.12 -14.56
CA GLY A 593 27.59 -13.24 -13.64
C GLY A 593 28.65 -12.96 -12.58
N GLY A 594 28.60 -11.81 -11.91
CA GLY A 594 29.45 -11.44 -10.77
C GLY A 594 28.60 -11.06 -9.57
N TYR A 595 28.60 -11.84 -8.48
CA TYR A 595 27.95 -11.46 -7.23
C TYR A 595 28.99 -10.81 -6.29
N GLU A 596 29.09 -9.47 -6.27
CA GLU A 596 29.91 -8.77 -5.28
C GLU A 596 29.10 -8.47 -4.01
N ALA A 597 29.72 -8.57 -2.82
CA ALA A 597 29.04 -8.23 -1.57
C ALA A 597 28.94 -6.71 -1.41
N ASP A 598 27.82 -6.21 -0.90
CA ASP A 598 27.60 -4.78 -0.69
C ASP A 598 28.31 -4.28 0.58
N PRO A 599 29.35 -3.43 0.47
CA PRO A 599 30.12 -2.96 1.62
C PRO A 599 29.38 -1.90 2.47
N SER A 600 28.24 -1.37 2.01
CA SER A 600 27.50 -0.32 2.70
C SER A 600 26.64 -0.85 3.87
N LEU A 601 26.31 -2.15 3.88
CA LEU A 601 25.49 -2.77 4.90
C LEU A 601 26.35 -3.59 5.88
N GLN A 602 26.74 -2.96 6.98
CA GLN A 602 27.64 -3.55 7.97
C GLN A 602 26.93 -4.54 8.93
N THR A 603 25.62 -4.39 9.18
CA THR A 603 24.83 -5.32 10.02
C THR A 603 23.48 -5.63 9.37
N VAL A 604 23.02 -6.86 9.56
CA VAL A 604 21.70 -7.38 9.21
C VAL A 604 21.15 -7.95 10.50
N ASP A 605 20.06 -7.40 11.01
CA ASP A 605 19.58 -7.61 12.38
C ASP A 605 18.05 -7.77 12.47
N GLY A 606 17.38 -8.01 11.34
CA GLY A 606 15.92 -8.12 11.28
C GLY A 606 15.38 -9.49 11.68
N ASP A 607 14.64 -9.57 12.79
CA ASP A 607 14.07 -10.85 13.28
C ASP A 607 13.22 -11.59 12.24
N ILE A 608 13.17 -12.92 12.35
CA ILE A 608 12.44 -13.81 11.44
C ILE A 608 11.39 -14.61 12.21
N PHE A 609 10.14 -14.51 11.78
CA PHE A 609 9.01 -15.25 12.35
C PHE A 609 8.34 -16.10 11.27
N VAL A 610 8.29 -17.41 11.48
CA VAL A 610 7.63 -18.36 10.58
C VAL A 610 6.64 -19.21 11.34
N SER A 611 5.38 -19.24 10.91
CA SER A 611 4.35 -20.03 11.58
C SER A 611 3.46 -20.76 10.59
N GLY A 612 3.47 -22.09 10.69
CA GLY A 612 2.55 -23.01 10.03
C GLY A 612 1.63 -23.66 11.05
N LEU A 613 0.31 -23.45 10.95
CA LEU A 613 -0.66 -24.09 11.85
C LEU A 613 -0.59 -25.61 11.79
N THR A 614 -0.32 -26.15 10.60
CA THR A 614 -0.06 -27.58 10.37
C THR A 614 1.44 -27.84 10.26
N SER A 615 2.14 -27.21 9.32
CA SER A 615 3.56 -27.55 9.12
C SER A 615 4.41 -26.43 8.53
N VAL A 616 5.70 -26.47 8.85
CA VAL A 616 6.73 -25.71 8.16
C VAL A 616 7.66 -26.73 7.50
N VAL A 617 7.89 -26.58 6.20
CA VAL A 617 8.66 -27.55 5.42
C VAL A 617 9.70 -26.82 4.59
N LEU A 618 10.97 -27.16 4.80
CA LEU A 618 12.09 -26.76 3.97
C LEU A 618 12.55 -27.99 3.19
N THR A 619 12.40 -27.97 1.88
CA THR A 619 12.79 -29.10 1.04
C THR A 619 13.70 -28.66 -0.08
N ASN A 620 14.71 -29.46 -0.37
CA ASN A 620 15.59 -29.18 -1.49
C ASN A 620 15.35 -30.24 -2.59
N SER A 621 14.63 -29.84 -3.64
CA SER A 621 14.20 -30.73 -4.72
C SER A 621 15.22 -30.75 -5.86
N VAL A 622 16.39 -31.33 -5.62
CA VAL A 622 17.31 -31.68 -6.73
C VAL A 622 17.13 -33.14 -7.12
N ASP A 623 16.30 -33.33 -8.15
CA ASP A 623 16.24 -34.54 -8.97
C ASP A 623 17.10 -34.31 -10.23
N PHE A 624 18.10 -35.17 -10.49
CA PHE A 624 18.87 -35.12 -11.73
C PHE A 624 19.00 -36.49 -12.40
N SER A 625 18.81 -36.44 -13.71
CA SER A 625 18.89 -37.51 -14.70
C SER A 625 20.08 -38.45 -14.44
N THR A 626 19.76 -39.72 -14.30
CA THR A 626 20.65 -40.85 -14.03
C THR A 626 21.58 -41.24 -15.19
N THR A 627 21.98 -40.29 -16.03
CA THR A 627 22.76 -40.61 -17.23
C THR A 627 24.08 -39.83 -17.25
N ASP A 628 25.13 -40.59 -16.92
CA ASP A 628 26.56 -40.30 -16.94
C ASP A 628 27.16 -39.49 -15.78
N GLY A 629 28.29 -40.03 -15.28
CA GLY A 629 29.06 -39.59 -14.12
C GLY A 629 29.80 -38.26 -14.31
N ASP A 630 29.12 -37.25 -14.83
CA ASP A 630 29.60 -35.87 -14.79
C ASP A 630 29.16 -35.20 -13.48
N LYS A 631 30.18 -34.69 -12.78
CA LYS A 631 30.12 -33.96 -11.51
C LYS A 631 29.46 -32.58 -11.69
N VAL A 632 28.21 -32.52 -12.13
CA VAL A 632 27.47 -31.25 -12.14
C VAL A 632 27.06 -30.97 -10.70
N ARG A 633 27.93 -30.30 -9.94
CA ARG A 633 27.58 -29.69 -8.66
C ARG A 633 26.47 -28.69 -8.94
N ASN A 634 25.30 -28.88 -8.34
CA ASN A 634 24.19 -27.94 -8.44
C ASN A 634 24.00 -27.34 -7.05
N TYR A 635 24.50 -26.13 -6.84
CA TYR A 635 24.47 -25.44 -5.56
C TYR A 635 23.09 -24.80 -5.34
N GLY A 636 22.14 -25.53 -4.75
CA GLY A 636 20.84 -25.00 -4.34
C GLY A 636 20.64 -25.16 -2.85
N TYR A 637 20.07 -24.19 -2.14
CA TYR A 637 19.83 -24.32 -0.70
C TYR A 637 18.42 -23.86 -0.31
N THR A 638 17.95 -24.33 0.84
CA THR A 638 16.80 -23.69 1.52
C THR A 638 17.23 -23.18 2.88
N GLN A 639 16.83 -21.96 3.24
CA GLN A 639 17.28 -21.36 4.50
C GLN A 639 16.21 -20.48 5.14
N ILE A 640 16.00 -20.62 6.45
CA ILE A 640 15.39 -19.58 7.29
C ILE A 640 16.52 -18.96 8.11
N GLY A 641 16.89 -17.73 7.81
CA GLY A 641 18.04 -17.05 8.40
C GLY A 641 18.71 -16.08 7.44
N HIS A 642 19.42 -15.10 7.97
CA HIS A 642 20.29 -14.21 7.20
C HIS A 642 21.60 -14.89 6.75
N GLY A 643 22.21 -14.33 5.71
CA GLY A 643 23.37 -14.90 5.07
C GLY A 643 22.98 -15.68 3.82
N GLY A 644 23.55 -16.86 3.62
CA GLY A 644 23.31 -17.74 2.47
C GLY A 644 24.61 -18.18 1.81
N GLN A 645 24.56 -18.41 0.49
CA GLN A 645 25.72 -18.81 -0.29
C GLN A 645 26.57 -17.60 -0.75
N ARG A 646 27.88 -17.66 -0.51
CA ARG A 646 28.86 -16.74 -1.12
C ARG A 646 29.16 -17.18 -2.54
N ASN A 647 28.64 -16.46 -3.52
CA ASN A 647 28.96 -16.72 -4.93
C ASN A 647 30.28 -16.03 -5.32
N ASN A 648 31.37 -16.80 -5.43
CA ASN A 648 32.48 -16.42 -6.31
C ASN A 648 32.17 -17.01 -7.69
N THR A 649 31.59 -16.20 -8.58
CA THR A 649 31.22 -16.63 -9.93
C THR A 649 32.35 -16.55 -10.96
N ASN A 650 33.62 -16.40 -10.57
CA ASN A 650 34.74 -16.50 -11.52
C ASN A 650 35.03 -17.92 -12.06
N ASN A 651 34.13 -18.88 -11.93
CA ASN A 651 34.33 -20.23 -12.48
C ASN A 651 33.17 -20.72 -13.35
N ILE A 652 32.74 -19.89 -14.31
CA ILE A 652 32.00 -20.35 -15.48
C ILE A 652 33.00 -20.47 -16.64
N ASP A 653 33.29 -21.71 -17.05
CA ASP A 653 34.11 -22.16 -18.19
C ASP A 653 35.65 -22.18 -18.00
N ALA A 654 36.16 -23.30 -17.48
CA ALA A 654 37.30 -23.98 -18.11
C ALA A 654 37.18 -25.50 -17.97
N ARG A 655 36.54 -26.08 -18.98
CA ARG A 655 36.39 -27.52 -19.29
C ARG A 655 37.53 -28.42 -18.78
N GLY A 656 37.14 -29.51 -18.13
CA GLY A 656 37.88 -30.78 -18.14
C GLY A 656 39.33 -30.72 -17.67
N GLY A 657 39.56 -30.50 -16.38
CA GLY A 657 40.89 -30.55 -15.80
C GLY A 657 40.84 -30.89 -14.32
N THR A 658 41.56 -31.93 -13.93
CA THR A 658 41.97 -32.17 -12.56
C THR A 658 42.90 -31.03 -12.12
N ASP A 659 42.37 -29.93 -11.62
CA ASP A 659 43.22 -28.95 -10.95
C ASP A 659 42.47 -28.19 -9.86
N TYR A 660 43.05 -28.27 -8.66
CA TYR A 660 42.81 -27.37 -7.54
C TYR A 660 43.27 -25.97 -7.98
N GLY A 661 42.38 -25.22 -8.63
CA GLY A 661 42.64 -23.89 -9.13
C GLY A 661 42.73 -22.85 -8.02
N HIS A 662 43.96 -22.46 -7.71
CA HIS A 662 44.32 -21.27 -6.96
C HIS A 662 43.75 -20.02 -7.66
N ASP A 663 42.95 -19.21 -6.96
CA ASP A 663 42.63 -17.87 -7.45
C ASP A 663 43.19 -16.80 -6.51
N SER A 664 44.13 -16.04 -7.07
CA SER A 664 44.92 -15.02 -6.42
C SER A 664 44.46 -13.66 -6.92
N GLY A 665 43.57 -13.03 -6.15
CA GLY A 665 43.44 -11.58 -6.15
C GLY A 665 42.07 -11.05 -6.55
N VAL A 666 41.18 -10.92 -5.56
CA VAL A 666 40.53 -9.65 -5.27
C VAL A 666 40.41 -9.54 -3.74
N VAL A 667 40.92 -8.43 -3.22
CA VAL A 667 40.86 -7.99 -1.82
C VAL A 667 39.54 -7.25 -1.63
N GLY A 668 38.79 -7.62 -0.60
CA GLY A 668 37.80 -6.75 0.03
C GLY A 668 36.36 -7.26 -0.05
N VAL A 669 35.97 -8.11 0.89
CA VAL A 669 34.57 -8.18 1.33
C VAL A 669 34.59 -8.23 2.85
N ALA A 670 34.15 -7.13 3.46
CA ALA A 670 33.81 -7.10 4.86
C ALA A 670 32.60 -8.02 5.02
N ASP A 671 32.80 -9.15 5.69
CA ASP A 671 31.69 -9.91 6.22
C ASP A 671 31.14 -9.04 7.36
N GLY A 672 29.90 -8.62 7.27
CA GLY A 672 29.28 -7.92 8.40
C GLY A 672 28.33 -8.83 9.16
N ASP A 673 27.90 -8.39 10.34
CA ASP A 673 27.28 -9.25 11.36
C ASP A 673 25.83 -9.59 11.04
N ASN A 674 25.53 -10.88 10.90
CA ASN A 674 24.19 -11.38 10.64
C ASN A 674 23.56 -11.82 11.96
N SER A 675 22.62 -11.03 12.43
CA SER A 675 21.89 -11.27 13.67
C SER A 675 20.38 -11.19 13.51
N GLY A 676 19.66 -11.41 14.60
CA GLY A 676 18.20 -11.34 14.67
C GLY A 676 17.62 -12.67 15.13
N ASP A 677 16.57 -12.63 15.93
CA ASP A 677 16.01 -13.86 16.49
C ASP A 677 15.21 -14.60 15.42
N ILE A 678 15.29 -15.94 15.44
CA ILE A 678 14.51 -16.80 14.56
C ILE A 678 13.51 -17.58 15.39
N THR A 679 12.22 -17.29 15.20
CA THR A 679 11.14 -18.00 15.86
C THR A 679 10.29 -18.78 14.87
N ILE A 680 10.11 -20.08 15.14
CA ILE A 680 9.33 -20.99 14.30
C ILE A 680 8.26 -21.70 15.11
N PHE A 681 7.02 -21.64 14.62
CA PHE A 681 5.91 -22.42 15.11
C PHE A 681 5.41 -23.39 14.01
N ALA A 682 5.35 -24.68 14.32
CA ALA A 682 4.88 -25.70 13.39
C ALA A 682 3.93 -26.69 14.10
N GLY A 683 2.62 -26.47 13.99
CA GLY A 683 1.66 -27.14 14.89
C GLY A 683 1.71 -28.68 14.87
N SER A 684 1.92 -29.31 13.70
CA SER A 684 2.09 -30.76 13.56
C SER A 684 3.52 -31.19 13.32
N ALA A 685 4.26 -30.56 12.40
CA ALA A 685 5.63 -30.96 12.08
C ALA A 685 6.47 -29.83 11.48
N LEU A 686 7.73 -29.76 11.89
CA LEU A 686 8.79 -29.05 11.17
C LEU A 686 9.65 -30.09 10.44
N GLY A 687 9.65 -30.03 9.11
CA GLY A 687 10.44 -30.93 8.26
C GLY A 687 11.54 -30.17 7.52
N MET A 688 12.77 -30.68 7.56
CA MET A 688 13.90 -30.15 6.83
C MET A 688 14.56 -31.28 6.06
N VAL A 689 14.52 -31.20 4.73
CA VAL A 689 15.10 -32.20 3.84
C VAL A 689 16.11 -31.51 2.93
N ALA A 690 17.38 -31.87 3.09
CA ALA A 690 18.46 -31.41 2.22
C ALA A 690 18.50 -32.24 0.92
N GLY A 691 19.08 -31.64 -0.12
CA GLY A 691 19.08 -32.16 -1.47
C GLY A 691 20.30 -33.02 -1.76
N ARG A 692 20.59 -33.30 -3.03
CA ARG A 692 21.75 -34.09 -3.44
C ARG A 692 22.93 -33.19 -3.85
N VAL A 693 24.11 -33.38 -3.24
CA VAL A 693 25.39 -32.67 -3.51
C VAL A 693 25.32 -31.14 -3.33
N ASP A 694 26.06 -30.60 -2.37
CA ASP A 694 26.14 -29.16 -2.07
C ASP A 694 24.77 -28.47 -1.90
N ALA A 695 23.77 -29.22 -1.40
CA ALA A 695 22.38 -28.80 -1.40
C ALA A 695 21.77 -28.72 0.01
N PRO A 696 22.26 -27.82 0.90
CA PRO A 696 21.88 -27.83 2.30
C PRO A 696 20.50 -27.24 2.58
N THR A 697 20.01 -27.53 3.77
CA THR A 697 18.81 -26.95 4.36
C THR A 697 19.15 -26.45 5.77
N GLN A 698 18.91 -25.18 6.07
CA GLN A 698 19.33 -24.56 7.34
C GLN A 698 18.24 -23.70 7.99
N ILE A 699 18.14 -23.77 9.31
CA ILE A 699 17.52 -22.74 10.14
C ILE A 699 18.65 -22.12 10.97
N GLY A 700 18.91 -20.83 10.77
CA GLY A 700 20.05 -20.14 11.38
C GLY A 700 20.80 -19.27 10.39
N HIS A 701 21.47 -18.26 10.93
CA HIS A 701 22.36 -17.39 10.16
C HIS A 701 23.61 -18.12 9.64
N GLY A 702 24.15 -17.66 8.52
CA GLY A 702 25.31 -18.26 7.87
C GLY A 702 24.91 -18.94 6.57
N GLY A 703 25.39 -20.16 6.30
CA GLY A 703 25.08 -20.90 5.07
C GLY A 703 26.30 -21.57 4.45
N LEU A 704 26.56 -21.26 3.19
CA LEU A 704 27.64 -21.85 2.40
C LEU A 704 28.73 -20.80 2.09
N GLY A 705 29.82 -20.83 2.87
CA GLY A 705 31.00 -20.01 2.64
C GLY A 705 31.90 -20.62 1.56
N ASN A 706 32.21 -19.86 0.51
CA ASN A 706 33.20 -20.23 -0.49
C ASN A 706 34.53 -19.52 -0.21
N ALA A 707 35.11 -19.73 0.98
CA ALA A 707 36.47 -19.28 1.26
C ALA A 707 37.44 -20.26 0.60
N GLY A 708 37.80 -19.98 -0.66
CA GLY A 708 38.80 -20.74 -1.40
C GLY A 708 40.09 -20.91 -0.59
N PHE A 709 40.59 -22.14 -0.54
CA PHE A 709 41.90 -22.49 0.01
C PHE A 709 42.99 -21.75 -0.77
N ASN A 710 43.37 -20.56 -0.32
CA ASN A 710 44.63 -19.97 -0.75
C ASN A 710 45.75 -20.61 0.08
N SER A 711 46.39 -21.62 -0.48
CA SER A 711 47.76 -22.01 -0.09
C SER A 711 48.81 -20.99 -0.60
N GLY A 712 48.37 -19.82 -1.07
CA GLY A 712 49.18 -18.68 -1.46
C GLY A 712 49.39 -17.75 -0.26
N ASN A 713 50.67 -17.54 0.06
CA ASN A 713 51.22 -16.84 1.21
C ASN A 713 50.90 -15.32 1.31
N THR A 714 49.64 -14.90 1.31
CA THR A 714 49.25 -13.50 1.58
C THR A 714 48.72 -13.34 3.01
N PRO A 715 49.41 -12.61 3.90
CA PRO A 715 48.95 -12.36 5.26
C PRO A 715 47.62 -11.59 5.26
N PHE A 716 46.63 -12.08 5.99
CA PHE A 716 45.46 -11.28 6.38
C PHE A 716 45.95 -10.09 7.21
N THR A 717 45.86 -8.88 6.66
CA THR A 717 46.09 -7.65 7.42
C THR A 717 44.89 -7.39 8.32
N SER A 718 45.13 -6.94 9.54
CA SER A 718 44.22 -6.80 10.69
C SER A 718 43.05 -5.81 10.54
N SER A 719 42.53 -5.61 9.33
CA SER A 719 41.47 -4.63 9.01
C SER A 719 40.18 -5.27 8.50
N ASN A 720 40.16 -6.59 8.26
CA ASN A 720 38.98 -7.29 7.77
C ASN A 720 38.18 -7.79 8.97
N ILE A 721 37.03 -7.17 9.23
CA ILE A 721 36.02 -7.69 10.14
C ILE A 721 35.48 -8.97 9.51
N ILE A 722 35.56 -10.08 10.25
CA ILE A 722 34.82 -11.29 9.96
C ILE A 722 33.49 -11.08 10.67
N GLY A 723 32.39 -11.07 9.92
CA GLY A 723 31.08 -10.79 10.47
C GLY A 723 30.65 -11.92 11.39
N ASP A 724 30.07 -11.57 12.53
CA ASP A 724 29.58 -12.53 13.51
C ASP A 724 28.16 -13.01 13.16
N MET A 725 27.75 -14.17 13.67
CA MET A 725 26.40 -14.68 13.58
C MET A 725 25.80 -14.82 14.97
N SER A 726 24.71 -14.10 15.23
CA SER A 726 24.11 -14.08 16.57
C SER A 726 22.58 -13.99 16.59
N GLY A 727 21.92 -14.68 17.50
CA GLY A 727 20.47 -14.55 17.68
C GLY A 727 19.87 -15.82 18.23
N ASP A 728 18.78 -15.71 18.97
CA ASP A 728 18.16 -16.89 19.55
C ASP A 728 17.34 -17.64 18.49
N ILE A 729 17.42 -18.96 18.49
CA ILE A 729 16.59 -19.83 17.65
C ILE A 729 15.58 -20.55 18.53
N SER A 730 14.31 -20.17 18.41
CA SER A 730 13.20 -20.75 19.17
C SER A 730 12.25 -21.52 18.26
N ILE A 731 12.09 -22.82 18.51
CA ILE A 731 11.25 -23.71 17.70
C ILE A 731 10.25 -24.43 18.60
N LEU A 732 8.96 -24.25 18.30
CA LEU A 732 7.87 -25.03 18.86
C LEU A 732 7.21 -25.83 17.74
N ALA A 733 7.35 -27.15 17.76
CA ALA A 733 6.81 -28.03 16.72
C ALA A 733 5.96 -29.18 17.28
N GLY A 734 5.10 -29.79 16.48
CA GLY A 734 4.48 -31.07 16.86
C GLY A 734 5.52 -32.20 16.86
N ALA A 735 6.30 -32.32 15.79
CA ALA A 735 7.46 -33.18 15.62
C ALA A 735 8.56 -32.45 14.83
N LEU A 736 9.81 -32.93 14.89
CA LEU A 736 10.93 -32.38 14.14
C LEU A 736 11.65 -33.49 13.37
N ASP A 737 11.74 -33.36 12.05
CA ASP A 737 12.47 -34.27 11.18
C ASP A 737 13.55 -33.52 10.40
N LEU A 738 14.81 -33.90 10.60
CA LEU A 738 15.97 -33.38 9.90
C LEU A 738 16.60 -34.49 9.06
N GLU A 739 16.55 -34.35 7.74
CA GLU A 739 17.16 -35.29 6.80
C GLU A 739 18.26 -34.60 6.01
N ALA A 740 19.51 -34.99 6.27
CA ALA A 740 20.61 -34.58 5.42
C ALA A 740 20.51 -35.30 4.07
N GLY A 741 21.02 -34.63 3.06
CA GLY A 741 20.98 -35.10 1.71
C GLY A 741 22.02 -36.17 1.39
N LEU A 742 21.98 -36.66 0.15
CA LEU A 742 22.97 -37.62 -0.34
C LEU A 742 24.24 -36.91 -0.81
N TYR A 743 25.40 -37.53 -0.58
CA TYR A 743 26.75 -37.10 -1.05
C TYR A 743 27.30 -35.82 -0.37
N ASP A 744 28.36 -35.23 -0.95
CA ASP A 744 29.12 -34.10 -0.39
C ASP A 744 28.26 -32.90 0.04
N ASP A 745 28.56 -32.34 1.23
CA ASP A 745 28.12 -31.02 1.72
C ASP A 745 26.61 -30.74 1.77
N SER A 746 25.78 -31.78 1.78
CA SER A 746 24.32 -31.68 1.80
C SER A 746 23.78 -31.91 3.20
N TYR A 747 23.80 -30.89 4.04
CA TYR A 747 23.46 -30.98 5.46
C TYR A 747 22.05 -30.45 5.79
N ALA A 748 21.49 -30.92 6.91
CA ALA A 748 20.33 -30.31 7.55
C ALA A 748 20.74 -29.78 8.93
N MET A 749 20.63 -28.47 9.17
CA MET A 749 21.16 -27.85 10.38
C MET A 749 20.19 -26.86 11.01
N ILE A 750 20.03 -26.93 12.33
CA ILE A 750 19.45 -25.87 13.15
C ILE A 750 20.57 -25.26 13.99
N GLY A 751 20.92 -24.01 13.69
CA GLY A 751 22.02 -23.29 14.32
C GLY A 751 22.77 -22.40 13.34
N HIS A 752 23.50 -21.44 13.90
CA HIS A 752 24.39 -20.56 13.15
C HIS A 752 25.62 -21.28 12.60
N GLY A 753 26.13 -20.78 11.48
CA GLY A 753 27.31 -21.32 10.81
C GLY A 753 26.92 -22.02 9.51
N GLY A 754 27.44 -23.22 9.30
CA GLY A 754 27.25 -24.00 8.08
C GLY A 754 28.57 -24.54 7.56
N ARG A 755 28.86 -24.35 6.27
CA ARG A 755 30.11 -24.84 5.66
C ARG A 755 31.08 -23.69 5.40
N ASN A 756 32.30 -23.79 5.93
CA ASN A 756 33.36 -22.77 5.83
C ASN A 756 32.92 -21.36 6.26
N VAL A 757 31.94 -21.27 7.16
CA VAL A 757 31.51 -20.01 7.73
C VAL A 757 32.48 -19.64 8.85
N ARG A 758 32.87 -18.38 8.93
CA ARG A 758 33.84 -17.87 9.92
C ARG A 758 33.19 -16.75 10.72
N GLY A 759 33.60 -16.59 11.98
CA GLY A 759 33.12 -15.55 12.89
C GLY A 759 32.69 -16.14 14.22
N GLU A 760 32.28 -15.30 15.18
CA GLU A 760 31.60 -15.80 16.37
C GLU A 760 30.23 -16.35 15.97
N HIS A 761 29.84 -17.49 16.53
CA HIS A 761 28.49 -18.03 16.36
C HIS A 761 27.82 -18.13 17.73
N SER A 762 26.76 -17.34 17.97
CA SER A 762 26.17 -17.26 19.32
C SER A 762 24.65 -17.14 19.36
N GLY A 763 24.04 -17.51 20.48
CA GLY A 763 22.59 -17.43 20.69
C GLY A 763 22.02 -18.75 21.20
N ASP A 764 20.95 -18.68 21.98
CA ASP A 764 20.35 -19.87 22.56
C ASP A 764 19.53 -20.60 21.49
N ILE A 765 19.63 -21.94 21.46
CA ILE A 765 18.80 -22.79 20.61
C ILE A 765 17.83 -23.56 21.50
N SER A 766 16.55 -23.24 21.38
CA SER A 766 15.47 -23.86 22.14
C SER A 766 14.51 -24.58 21.20
N ILE A 767 14.41 -25.91 21.33
CA ILE A 767 13.52 -26.74 20.54
C ILE A 767 12.60 -27.52 21.47
N VAL A 768 11.30 -27.34 21.27
CA VAL A 768 10.27 -28.09 21.99
C VAL A 768 9.37 -28.79 20.98
N THR A 769 9.29 -30.13 21.06
CA THR A 769 8.25 -30.88 20.34
C THR A 769 7.11 -31.27 21.27
N THR A 770 5.87 -31.10 20.82
CA THR A 770 4.66 -31.24 21.66
C THR A 770 3.92 -32.57 21.48
N LEU A 771 4.17 -33.30 20.40
CA LEU A 771 3.44 -34.54 20.05
C LEU A 771 4.38 -35.71 19.72
N GLY A 772 5.33 -35.50 18.82
CA GLY A 772 6.17 -36.53 18.21
C GLY A 772 7.64 -36.48 18.62
N ASN A 773 8.47 -37.10 17.79
CA ASN A 773 9.90 -37.26 18.02
C ASN A 773 10.70 -36.06 17.48
N VAL A 774 11.97 -35.99 17.89
CA VAL A 774 13.02 -35.27 17.17
C VAL A 774 13.89 -36.31 16.46
N ASN A 775 13.84 -36.35 15.13
CA ASN A 775 14.65 -37.27 14.33
C ASN A 775 15.69 -36.49 13.52
N GLY A 776 16.92 -37.02 13.47
CA GLY A 776 18.00 -36.56 12.63
C GLY A 776 18.62 -37.73 11.86
N THR A 777 18.63 -37.67 10.54
CA THR A 777 19.24 -38.72 9.70
C THR A 777 20.22 -38.09 8.72
N ALA A 778 21.50 -38.40 8.90
CA ALA A 778 22.51 -38.19 7.87
C ALA A 778 22.65 -39.46 7.01
N ALA A 779 22.34 -39.34 5.72
CA ALA A 779 22.07 -40.46 4.83
C ALA A 779 23.24 -41.45 4.63
N PRO A 780 22.98 -42.76 4.46
CA PRO A 780 23.99 -43.74 4.07
C PRO A 780 24.27 -43.68 2.58
N THR A 781 25.55 -43.59 2.21
CA THR A 781 26.06 -43.58 0.84
C THR A 781 25.39 -44.66 -0.05
N LEU A 782 24.74 -44.26 -1.15
CA LEU A 782 24.36 -45.18 -2.23
C LEU A 782 25.58 -45.46 -3.14
N GLY A 783 26.44 -46.38 -2.69
CA GLY A 783 27.30 -47.20 -3.56
C GLY A 783 28.23 -46.48 -4.54
N HIS A 784 29.07 -45.55 -4.09
CA HIS A 784 30.17 -45.03 -4.91
C HIS A 784 31.43 -45.90 -4.77
N THR A 785 31.87 -46.55 -5.86
CA THR A 785 32.93 -47.59 -5.85
C THR A 785 34.28 -47.15 -6.42
N THR A 786 34.55 -45.86 -6.60
CA THR A 786 35.85 -45.42 -7.17
C THR A 786 36.66 -44.55 -6.23
N SER A 787 37.95 -44.88 -6.17
CA SER A 787 38.98 -44.58 -5.17
C SER A 787 39.54 -43.15 -5.17
N ASP A 788 38.75 -42.14 -5.49
CA ASP A 788 39.23 -40.76 -5.49
C ASP A 788 38.65 -40.01 -4.28
N ASN A 789 39.34 -40.07 -3.13
CA ASN A 789 39.29 -39.11 -2.01
C ASN A 789 37.87 -38.68 -1.57
N ASN A 790 36.92 -39.62 -1.64
CA ASN A 790 35.47 -39.44 -1.49
C ASN A 790 35.12 -38.99 -0.06
N ARG A 791 34.76 -37.71 0.10
CA ARG A 791 34.45 -37.08 1.39
C ARG A 791 32.93 -36.90 1.47
N ASP A 792 32.20 -37.93 1.90
CA ASP A 792 30.73 -37.92 2.03
C ASP A 792 30.30 -37.06 3.25
N ARG A 793 30.39 -35.72 3.13
CA ARG A 793 30.18 -34.76 4.22
C ARG A 793 28.70 -34.40 4.46
N SER A 794 27.82 -35.39 4.50
CA SER A 794 26.42 -35.20 4.90
C SER A 794 26.31 -35.19 6.41
N PHE A 795 25.69 -34.17 7.01
CA PHE A 795 25.49 -34.12 8.46
C PHE A 795 24.13 -33.56 8.86
N VAL A 796 23.70 -33.96 10.05
CA VAL A 796 22.57 -33.35 10.75
C VAL A 796 23.06 -32.74 12.05
N GLN A 797 22.73 -31.49 12.31
CA GLN A 797 23.17 -30.82 13.54
C GLN A 797 22.08 -29.92 14.14
N ILE A 798 21.93 -29.99 15.46
CA ILE A 798 21.29 -28.97 16.28
C ILE A 798 22.38 -28.34 17.14
N GLY A 799 22.75 -27.10 16.86
CA GLY A 799 23.90 -26.44 17.47
C GLY A 799 24.63 -25.55 16.47
N HIS A 800 25.47 -24.64 16.97
CA HIS A 800 26.30 -23.80 16.11
C HIS A 800 27.49 -24.55 15.51
N GLY A 801 28.04 -24.04 14.41
CA GLY A 801 29.27 -24.54 13.80
C GLY A 801 29.05 -25.11 12.41
N GLY A 802 29.16 -26.43 12.26
CA GLY A 802 29.05 -27.14 10.98
C GLY A 802 30.38 -27.68 10.47
N TYR A 803 30.58 -27.68 9.15
CA TYR A 803 31.80 -28.23 8.54
C TYR A 803 32.83 -27.14 8.26
N ASN A 804 34.05 -27.31 8.75
CA ASN A 804 35.17 -26.41 8.50
C ASN A 804 34.90 -24.96 8.94
N SER A 805 33.99 -24.78 9.88
CA SER A 805 33.69 -23.47 10.46
C SER A 805 34.86 -23.05 11.36
N ASP A 806 35.38 -21.85 11.12
CA ASP A 806 36.56 -21.31 11.81
C ASP A 806 37.87 -22.14 11.71
N ASP A 807 38.00 -23.06 10.74
CA ASP A 807 39.24 -23.84 10.58
C ASP A 807 40.47 -22.94 10.28
N VAL A 808 41.59 -23.33 10.88
CA VAL A 808 42.85 -22.60 11.04
C VAL A 808 44.02 -23.27 10.32
N SER A 809 43.76 -24.33 9.54
CA SER A 809 44.76 -25.25 8.98
C SER A 809 45.79 -24.66 8.00
N ALA A 810 45.90 -23.33 7.84
CA ALA A 810 46.78 -22.67 6.86
C ALA A 810 47.47 -21.37 7.33
N LEU A 811 47.60 -21.08 8.63
CA LEU A 811 48.41 -19.92 9.06
C LEU A 811 49.92 -20.25 9.00
N PRO A 812 50.77 -19.42 8.35
CA PRO A 812 52.21 -19.60 8.42
C PRO A 812 52.69 -19.40 9.85
N ALA A 813 53.67 -20.22 10.27
CA ALA A 813 54.34 -20.11 11.56
C ALA A 813 54.72 -18.65 11.84
N ARG A 814 54.06 -18.02 12.82
CA ARG A 814 54.47 -16.71 13.30
C ARG A 814 55.77 -16.88 14.07
N THR A 815 56.80 -16.14 13.67
CA THR A 815 58.01 -15.95 14.49
C THR A 815 57.61 -15.19 15.75
N ILE A 816 57.23 -15.91 16.81
CA ILE A 816 57.16 -15.33 18.15
C ILE A 816 58.59 -14.95 18.52
N THR A 817 58.86 -13.64 18.58
CA THR A 817 60.06 -13.15 19.25
C THR A 817 59.83 -13.31 20.75
N ILE A 818 60.21 -14.47 21.30
CA ILE A 818 60.29 -14.64 22.75
C ILE A 818 61.47 -13.80 23.22
N ALA A 819 61.18 -12.65 23.84
CA ALA A 819 62.16 -11.91 24.61
C ALA A 819 62.48 -12.70 25.89
N GLY A 820 63.52 -13.53 25.84
CA GLY A 820 64.24 -14.03 27.01
C GLY A 820 64.11 -15.54 27.26
N GLY A 821 65.17 -16.29 26.97
CA GLY A 821 65.34 -17.66 27.45
C GLY A 821 66.27 -18.49 26.57
N THR A 822 67.45 -18.83 27.09
CA THR A 822 68.59 -19.45 26.43
C THR A 822 68.35 -20.85 25.84
N ALA A 823 68.99 -21.08 24.69
CA ALA A 823 69.05 -22.33 23.93
C ALA A 823 69.63 -23.54 24.70
N GLY A 824 69.08 -24.73 24.44
CA GLY A 824 69.78 -25.99 24.72
C GLY A 824 68.92 -27.26 24.77
N ALA A 825 68.59 -27.84 23.60
CA ALA A 825 68.53 -29.29 23.38
C ALA A 825 68.32 -29.60 21.87
N PRO A 826 69.24 -30.34 21.20
CA PRO A 826 69.00 -30.83 19.85
C PRO A 826 68.27 -32.18 19.92
N TRP A 827 67.11 -32.29 19.27
CA TRP A 827 66.48 -33.59 19.02
C TRP A 827 66.55 -33.92 17.53
N THR A 828 67.28 -34.97 17.21
CA THR A 828 67.46 -35.53 15.87
C THR A 828 66.47 -36.68 15.66
N GLY A 829 65.44 -36.44 14.84
CA GLY A 829 64.52 -37.46 14.36
C GLY A 829 63.99 -37.05 12.99
N THR A 830 64.51 -37.68 11.94
CA THR A 830 64.11 -37.46 10.54
C THR A 830 62.80 -38.16 10.23
N GLY A 831 61.73 -37.37 10.13
CA GLY A 831 60.44 -37.66 9.52
C GLY A 831 59.80 -36.31 9.18
N ASN A 832 59.38 -36.11 7.93
CA ASN A 832 59.10 -34.81 7.34
C ASN A 832 58.03 -33.97 8.10
N ASN A 833 58.46 -32.74 8.42
CA ASN A 833 57.75 -31.50 8.72
C ASN A 833 57.03 -31.28 10.07
N THR A 834 57.88 -30.94 11.05
CA THR A 834 57.84 -29.73 11.92
C THR A 834 56.65 -29.52 12.87
N SER A 835 56.80 -30.04 14.08
CA SER A 835 56.21 -29.46 15.30
C SER A 835 56.93 -28.16 15.69
N LEU A 836 56.22 -27.09 16.01
CA LEU A 836 56.61 -26.03 16.98
C LEU A 836 55.48 -24.99 17.10
N ALA A 837 54.70 -25.06 18.19
CA ALA A 837 53.82 -24.01 18.73
C ALA A 837 52.93 -23.22 17.74
N GLY A 838 52.20 -23.93 16.87
CA GLY A 838 51.15 -23.32 16.05
C GLY A 838 49.82 -23.29 16.78
N ASP A 839 49.65 -22.36 17.73
CA ASP A 839 48.30 -21.99 18.21
C ASP A 839 47.63 -21.18 17.09
N GLY A 840 47.13 -21.90 16.09
CA GLY A 840 46.28 -21.37 15.03
C GLY A 840 44.91 -21.05 15.62
N ILE A 841 44.83 -20.03 16.47
CA ILE A 841 43.54 -19.48 16.88
C ILE A 841 43.33 -18.23 16.04
N GLN A 842 42.25 -18.18 15.25
CA GLN A 842 41.80 -16.91 14.71
C GLN A 842 41.26 -16.08 15.88
N ILE A 843 41.98 -15.00 16.21
CA ILE A 843 41.63 -14.11 17.31
C ILE A 843 40.70 -13.04 16.75
N ASN A 844 39.49 -12.95 17.31
CA ASN A 844 38.58 -11.87 17.06
C ASN A 844 39.28 -10.53 17.39
N PRO A 845 39.49 -9.64 16.42
CA PRO A 845 40.25 -8.40 16.63
C PRO A 845 39.52 -7.41 17.55
N SER A 846 38.21 -7.57 17.76
CA SER A 846 37.42 -6.76 18.68
C SER A 846 37.50 -7.24 20.14
N THR A 847 37.58 -8.55 20.38
CA THR A 847 37.57 -9.14 21.73
C THR A 847 38.94 -9.63 22.21
N GLY A 848 39.88 -9.90 21.31
CA GLY A 848 41.20 -10.46 21.63
C GLY A 848 41.18 -11.93 22.04
N LEU A 849 40.04 -12.62 21.85
CA LEU A 849 39.82 -14.05 22.14
C LEU A 849 39.70 -14.87 20.83
N PRO A 850 39.91 -16.21 20.88
CA PRO A 850 39.50 -17.10 19.79
C PRO A 850 38.06 -16.83 19.35
N TYR A 851 37.77 -16.85 18.04
CA TYR A 851 36.39 -17.07 17.59
C TYR A 851 35.86 -18.37 18.21
N GLY A 852 34.59 -18.37 18.58
CA GLY A 852 33.97 -19.45 19.32
C GLY A 852 32.48 -19.60 19.05
N HIS A 853 31.93 -20.67 19.60
CA HIS A 853 30.53 -21.04 19.45
C HIS A 853 29.89 -21.04 20.84
N SER A 854 28.88 -20.20 21.07
CA SER A 854 28.33 -20.03 22.42
C SER A 854 26.83 -19.81 22.51
N GLY A 855 26.16 -20.56 23.36
CA GLY A 855 24.74 -20.42 23.66
C GLY A 855 24.21 -21.71 24.26
N ASP A 856 23.12 -21.66 25.01
CA ASP A 856 22.54 -22.88 25.55
C ASP A 856 21.78 -23.63 24.45
N VAL A 857 21.92 -24.95 24.38
CA VAL A 857 21.17 -25.81 23.44
C VAL A 857 20.20 -26.67 24.24
N SER A 858 18.92 -26.36 24.17
CA SER A 858 17.84 -27.10 24.83
C SER A 858 16.97 -27.82 23.79
N VAL A 859 16.89 -29.15 23.91
CA VAL A 859 16.02 -29.99 23.07
C VAL A 859 15.11 -30.82 23.95
N ILE A 860 13.84 -30.43 24.02
CA ILE A 860 12.80 -31.11 24.79
C ILE A 860 11.84 -31.78 23.81
N SER A 861 11.79 -33.12 23.82
CA SER A 861 10.88 -33.90 22.99
C SER A 861 9.75 -34.55 23.78
N ALA A 862 8.51 -34.42 23.27
CA ALA A 862 7.38 -35.16 23.79
C ALA A 862 7.52 -36.68 23.56
N GLY A 863 8.13 -37.08 22.44
CA GLY A 863 8.44 -38.46 22.08
C GLY A 863 9.90 -38.85 22.38
N GLY A 864 10.54 -39.54 21.45
CA GLY A 864 11.96 -39.91 21.47
C GLY A 864 12.84 -38.95 20.68
N ILE A 865 14.15 -39.03 20.90
CA ILE A 865 15.17 -38.26 20.18
C ILE A 865 16.08 -39.26 19.48
N HIS A 866 16.06 -39.30 18.15
CA HIS A 866 16.79 -40.29 17.35
C HIS A 866 17.68 -39.62 16.32
N PHE A 867 19.00 -39.72 16.51
CA PHE A 867 19.99 -39.24 15.58
C PHE A 867 20.72 -40.43 14.99
N THR A 868 20.94 -40.41 13.68
CA THR A 868 21.62 -41.48 12.96
C THR A 868 22.53 -40.86 11.91
N ALA A 869 23.78 -41.32 11.86
CA ALA A 869 24.72 -40.94 10.82
C ALA A 869 25.44 -42.15 10.26
N THR A 870 25.66 -42.11 8.95
CA THR A 870 26.36 -43.14 8.19
C THR A 870 27.16 -42.46 7.06
N GLY A 871 28.11 -43.17 6.44
CA GLY A 871 29.00 -42.59 5.42
C GLY A 871 30.39 -42.21 5.94
N ASN A 872 31.26 -41.70 5.07
CA ASN A 872 32.62 -41.29 5.39
C ASN A 872 32.66 -39.79 5.72
N ASP A 873 33.06 -39.42 6.94
CA ASP A 873 33.05 -38.02 7.47
C ASP A 873 31.65 -37.42 7.75
N GLY A 874 30.58 -38.22 7.67
CA GLY A 874 29.22 -37.81 8.06
C GLY A 874 28.99 -37.93 9.58
N TYR A 875 28.18 -37.03 10.15
CA TYR A 875 27.87 -37.02 11.58
C TYR A 875 26.44 -36.56 11.87
N ALA A 876 25.93 -36.92 13.05
CA ALA A 876 24.65 -36.48 13.59
C ALA A 876 24.89 -35.99 15.02
N GLN A 877 24.54 -34.74 15.33
CA GLN A 877 24.96 -34.07 16.56
C GLN A 877 23.87 -33.17 17.16
N ILE A 878 23.81 -33.16 18.50
CA ILE A 878 23.24 -32.05 19.28
C ILE A 878 24.38 -31.43 20.08
N GLY A 879 24.64 -30.14 19.87
CA GLY A 879 25.74 -29.38 20.48
C GLY A 879 26.57 -28.59 19.46
N HIS A 880 27.44 -27.72 19.96
CA HIS A 880 28.31 -26.88 19.14
C HIS A 880 29.46 -27.65 18.48
N GLY A 881 30.00 -27.07 17.40
CA GLY A 881 31.17 -27.57 16.68
C GLY A 881 30.79 -28.29 15.39
N GLY A 882 31.51 -29.36 15.10
CA GLY A 882 31.34 -30.17 13.90
C GLY A 882 32.69 -30.69 13.41
N LEU A 883 32.74 -31.15 12.17
CA LEU A 883 33.98 -31.67 11.59
C LEU A 883 34.89 -30.52 11.13
N PHE A 884 36.12 -30.49 11.64
CA PHE A 884 37.11 -29.41 11.43
C PHE A 884 36.67 -28.03 11.94
N THR A 885 35.94 -27.98 13.05
CA THR A 885 35.65 -26.71 13.74
C THR A 885 36.73 -26.39 14.79
N SER A 886 37.11 -25.11 14.90
CA SER A 886 38.06 -24.62 15.91
C SER A 886 37.43 -23.50 16.75
N GLY A 887 38.00 -23.23 17.92
CA GLY A 887 37.52 -22.16 18.80
C GLY A 887 37.12 -22.62 20.20
N ASP A 888 36.64 -21.68 21.01
CA ASP A 888 36.05 -21.98 22.31
C ASP A 888 34.57 -22.31 22.14
N HIS A 889 34.13 -23.49 22.60
CA HIS A 889 32.71 -23.84 22.62
C HIS A 889 32.17 -23.77 24.05
N ARG A 890 31.09 -23.02 24.28
CA ARG A 890 30.53 -22.76 25.63
C ARG A 890 29.00 -22.78 25.62
N GLY A 891 28.38 -23.19 26.72
CA GLY A 891 26.93 -23.30 26.83
C GLY A 891 26.52 -24.65 27.42
N ASP A 892 25.37 -24.67 28.08
CA ASP A 892 24.77 -25.90 28.58
C ASP A 892 24.00 -26.61 27.46
N ILE A 893 24.14 -27.93 27.38
CA ILE A 893 23.38 -28.77 26.45
C ILE A 893 22.39 -29.59 27.28
N ASP A 894 21.10 -29.27 27.19
CA ASP A 894 20.02 -29.98 27.88
C ASP A 894 19.16 -30.74 26.86
N VAL A 895 19.11 -32.07 26.99
CA VAL A 895 18.39 -32.96 26.07
C VAL A 895 17.45 -33.85 26.86
N GLN A 896 16.15 -33.70 26.62
CA GLN A 896 15.10 -34.39 27.37
C GLN A 896 14.11 -35.06 26.43
N ALA A 897 13.95 -36.39 26.56
CA ALA A 897 12.85 -37.13 25.94
C ALA A 897 11.82 -37.48 27.02
N GLN A 898 10.59 -36.98 26.88
CA GLN A 898 9.55 -37.15 27.91
C GLN A 898 8.92 -38.54 27.86
N ASN A 899 8.63 -39.06 26.66
CA ASN A 899 7.95 -40.35 26.48
C ASN A 899 8.63 -41.25 25.42
N GLY A 900 9.95 -41.23 25.35
CA GLY A 900 10.73 -42.05 24.42
C GLY A 900 12.19 -42.21 24.84
N ASP A 901 12.96 -42.92 24.02
CA ASP A 901 14.39 -43.11 24.22
C ASP A 901 15.17 -41.97 23.56
N ILE A 902 16.40 -41.75 24.04
CA ILE A 902 17.41 -40.91 23.37
C ILE A 902 18.41 -41.86 22.73
N LEU A 903 18.49 -41.86 21.39
CA LEU A 903 19.34 -42.71 20.57
C LEU A 903 20.21 -41.85 19.65
N PHE A 904 21.52 -42.10 19.67
CA PHE A 904 22.52 -41.54 18.75
C PHE A 904 23.27 -42.68 18.06
#